data_AF-A0A2D8RID2-F1
#
_entry.id   AF-A0A2D8RID2-F1
#
_cell.length_a   1.000
_cell.length_b   1.000
_cell.length_c   1.000
_cell.angle_alpha   90.00
_cell.angle_beta   90.00
_cell.angle_gamma   90.00
#
_symmetry.space_group_name_H-M   'P 1'
#
loop_
_entity.id
_entity.type
_entity.pdbx_description
1 polymer ?
#
loop_
_entity_poly.entity_id
_entity_poly.type
_entity_poly.pdbx_seq_one_letter_code
_entity_poly.pdbx_strand_id
1 'polypeptide(L)'
;MDLITTHRPPAIHFALGLSLLSVALGSCSTRAAELGRLLWEDNFNTLDSRIWNVVEGDGCEQGLCGWGNQELEWYKAGNSFTANGQLILEAKREPGLAGQHNGKAFTSGKIDTKNKLSVQYGMIEVRMQQPVVGTGLWPAAWMLGTSDEPWPKKGEIDMMESGHRAQSRAEAGFSGADINSFVGANVIFYADAACSDGNPTCAASTAWQNDNAYLAPAPLSNRFVTYRTYWTDSQIRFSILDNGVETDLYEQPITINDDMAALRKPFYLLLNLAVGGNFTDAATNQQVTAPLPAQMKIDYIRIYELDGQGQVWVETPDPQSGVLRVEAESYDRFVDTTPGNSGGAYRNDDVDIEQTSDEGGGHDVGWMDAGDWLEFDVELPAGNYNLSARVASAVGGGRYRVSVDGRSAGSNTVSSTGGWQSFQTQPLGTLTLDSSGRHTLRVAVDSTALNLNWLEFTPKEGPSRNDDVSGVTEIGSGEIEFFVNTAGWADLHYSLNDGGQINVRMPQQSGRNSFKVSGLTAGDRISYFFTYFDAGINGAVDSSRQTFTVGSGGGSDGSDNGGDNGGVDGGDSDGGDGGGTNGGGTDGGNGGGNGGNADGGGGSNGAGKVVPLFGPATQLEPAIQVDRGDALVTRFSDRARDRHAKENHFQAYDHYLSFYWEDRTAAIEIVDRVAKGGNSIRMNVRAENKLDDLQAENRWWYIGTNTLAEFCGNGVMTTNDNRNYWKEETYNCREGRPIQKGDKLEFEISQFLDERTLPRGRSNYYGTTFLYIVGEGIVPWSVTDKTVFTPGRTLQRDSVPIPQRARLGGDTTLHVQMTAEPDGHFQQMATNLGYENGQPFVQGRRVHHTSFLNGAHDENPENGVFGEMSGKAGTHYINDRCAGCHVRNGRAPVAPNGEALDKWVFRIGDANGGPDPERGRVLQPRNIGINNASAGEGVASIAFWSESNGLRSPNYEFSYGAPETFSARIAPNINGIGLLEAIPEATILAKADPDDRNGDGISGQAQEIRDPVTGESRLGRFGYKAGSFSVKHQVASAFNTDMGVMTTMLPSPDCGPQQVECGSSGAEIPDAEVNKLVKYISLLGVRPQRDYDNPEVRRGETVFNDIGCVGCHTPEQKTSQYHPLGELRNQTIRPYTDMLLHDMGPGLADNLGEGIASGSEWRTAPLWGLGLSACVTGGVTGGRGWDAFGLDGYERCTPDANFLHDGRARTIDEAIRWHGGEGEASKVAYEGLGGGDKGALLRFLESL
;
A
#
# COMPACT_ATOMS: atom_id res chain seq x y z
N MET A 1 -11.26 -87.92 26.12
CA MET A 1 -9.92 -88.43 26.41
C MET A 1 -8.91 -87.53 25.72
N ASP A 2 -7.87 -87.00 26.36
CA ASP A 2 -7.56 -87.05 27.80
C ASP A 2 -6.76 -85.83 28.29
N LEU A 3 -7.20 -85.33 29.46
CA LEU A 3 -6.47 -84.76 30.62
C LEU A 3 -5.57 -83.49 30.48
N ILE A 4 -5.54 -82.50 31.41
CA ILE A 4 -5.59 -82.43 32.91
C ILE A 4 -4.23 -82.77 33.55
N THR A 5 -3.60 -81.99 34.44
CA THR A 5 -3.92 -80.66 35.06
C THR A 5 -2.63 -79.78 35.13
N THR A 6 -2.35 -78.76 35.96
CA THR A 6 -2.78 -78.25 37.31
C THR A 6 -2.27 -76.78 37.43
N HIS A 7 -2.61 -75.89 38.37
CA HIS A 7 -3.28 -76.02 39.69
C HIS A 7 -4.21 -74.81 40.02
N ARG A 8 -4.10 -74.22 41.22
CA ARG A 8 -4.94 -73.19 41.90
C ARG A 8 -4.11 -72.56 43.06
N PRO A 9 -4.52 -71.50 43.82
CA PRO A 9 -5.89 -71.06 44.14
C PRO A 9 -6.06 -69.49 44.09
N PRO A 10 -6.93 -68.77 44.86
CA PRO A 10 -7.95 -67.93 44.19
C PRO A 10 -8.22 -66.50 44.74
N ALA A 11 -8.59 -65.54 43.87
CA ALA A 11 -9.34 -64.34 44.30
C ALA A 11 -10.20 -63.73 43.17
N ILE A 12 -11.50 -63.56 43.46
CA ILE A 12 -12.40 -62.44 43.08
C ILE A 12 -12.20 -61.80 41.69
N HIS A 13 -13.17 -62.00 40.79
CA HIS A 13 -14.05 -60.94 40.27
C HIS A 13 -15.34 -61.57 39.69
N PHE A 14 -16.45 -60.83 39.68
CA PHE A 14 -17.78 -61.35 39.32
C PHE A 14 -18.21 -60.86 37.93
N ALA A 15 -18.75 -61.76 37.12
CA ALA A 15 -19.46 -61.43 35.89
C ALA A 15 -20.90 -61.97 35.98
N LEU A 16 -21.88 -61.16 35.58
CA LEU A 16 -23.29 -61.52 35.60
C LEU A 16 -24.00 -60.71 34.51
N GLY A 17 -24.62 -61.40 33.54
CA GLY A 17 -25.45 -60.77 32.53
C GLY A 17 -26.93 -61.10 32.77
N LEU A 18 -27.83 -60.16 32.50
CA LEU A 18 -29.26 -60.44 32.42
C LEU A 18 -30.00 -59.40 31.54
N SER A 19 -30.97 -59.89 30.77
CA SER A 19 -32.22 -59.26 30.29
C SER A 19 -32.32 -57.74 30.10
N LEU A 20 -32.84 -57.35 28.92
CA LEU A 20 -33.26 -55.98 28.61
C LEU A 20 -34.27 -55.41 29.61
N LEU A 21 -34.08 -54.13 29.97
CA LEU A 21 -35.18 -53.21 30.28
C LEU A 21 -34.86 -51.85 29.66
N SER A 22 -35.85 -51.17 29.09
CA SER A 22 -35.67 -49.93 28.34
C SER A 22 -35.58 -48.70 29.25
N VAL A 23 -34.45 -47.99 29.19
CA VAL A 23 -34.31 -46.60 29.63
C VAL A 23 -33.68 -45.82 28.48
N ALA A 24 -34.27 -44.68 28.12
CA ALA A 24 -33.70 -43.80 27.10
C ALA A 24 -32.57 -42.96 27.71
N LEU A 25 -31.36 -43.11 27.20
CA LEU A 25 -30.27 -42.16 27.37
C LEU A 25 -29.97 -41.59 25.97
N GLY A 26 -30.37 -40.34 25.74
CA GLY A 26 -30.07 -39.65 24.50
C GLY A 26 -28.63 -39.18 24.52
N SER A 27 -27.77 -39.81 23.71
CA SER A 27 -26.43 -39.30 23.43
C SER A 27 -26.56 -38.01 22.62
N CYS A 28 -26.46 -36.86 23.28
CA CYS A 28 -26.45 -35.58 22.60
C CYS A 28 -25.08 -35.39 21.94
N SER A 29 -25.02 -35.47 20.61
CA SER A 29 -23.83 -35.07 19.86
C SER A 29 -23.77 -33.54 19.80
N THR A 30 -22.94 -32.94 20.65
CA THR A 30 -22.57 -31.53 20.51
C THR A 30 -21.82 -31.35 19.18
N ARG A 31 -22.33 -30.48 18.30
CA ARG A 31 -21.51 -29.90 17.24
C ARG A 31 -20.34 -29.15 17.89
N ALA A 32 -19.17 -29.19 17.26
CA ALA A 32 -18.17 -28.15 17.50
C ALA A 32 -18.68 -26.85 16.86
N ALA A 33 -18.45 -25.71 17.52
CA ALA A 33 -18.93 -24.42 17.02
C ALA A 33 -18.25 -24.05 15.70
N GLU A 34 -19.05 -23.67 14.71
CA GLU A 34 -18.60 -23.39 13.34
C GLU A 34 -18.39 -21.87 13.16
N LEU A 35 -17.13 -21.44 13.02
CA LEU A 35 -16.80 -20.04 12.75
C LEU A 35 -17.10 -19.72 11.27
N GLY A 36 -17.96 -18.74 11.04
CA GLY A 36 -18.42 -18.33 9.71
C GLY A 36 -17.69 -17.11 9.16
N ARG A 37 -18.41 -16.31 8.37
CA ARG A 37 -17.88 -15.15 7.63
C ARG A 37 -17.48 -14.01 8.58
N LEU A 38 -16.46 -13.24 8.19
CA LEU A 38 -16.16 -11.94 8.82
C LEU A 38 -17.30 -10.94 8.52
N LEU A 39 -17.92 -10.41 9.57
CA LEU A 39 -19.01 -9.43 9.52
C LEU A 39 -18.50 -8.00 9.46
N TRP A 40 -17.47 -7.68 10.25
CA TRP A 40 -16.89 -6.34 10.35
C TRP A 40 -15.48 -6.41 10.94
N GLU A 41 -14.61 -5.47 10.58
CA GLU A 41 -13.34 -5.24 11.25
C GLU A 41 -12.92 -3.76 11.25
N ASP A 42 -12.05 -3.40 12.19
CA ASP A 42 -11.27 -2.16 12.17
C ASP A 42 -9.81 -2.51 12.53
N ASN A 43 -8.87 -2.04 11.73
CA ASN A 43 -7.41 -2.20 11.93
C ASN A 43 -6.74 -0.87 12.34
N PHE A 44 -7.52 0.13 12.78
CA PHE A 44 -7.07 1.39 13.38
C PHE A 44 -5.99 2.16 12.60
N ASN A 45 -6.07 2.11 11.27
CA ASN A 45 -5.27 2.95 10.37
C ASN A 45 -5.58 4.45 10.57
N THR A 46 -6.83 4.75 10.90
CA THR A 46 -7.37 6.08 11.25
C THR A 46 -8.49 5.90 12.27
N LEU A 47 -8.71 6.87 13.16
CA LEU A 47 -9.85 6.84 14.07
C LEU A 47 -11.11 7.34 13.34
N ASP A 48 -11.86 6.42 12.73
CA ASP A 48 -13.04 6.77 11.92
C ASP A 48 -14.18 7.30 12.81
N SER A 49 -14.48 8.59 12.70
CA SER A 49 -15.53 9.28 13.46
C SER A 49 -16.95 8.87 13.07
N ARG A 50 -17.16 8.12 11.97
CA ARG A 50 -18.47 7.53 11.62
C ARG A 50 -18.81 6.30 12.45
N ILE A 51 -17.79 5.60 12.93
CA ILE A 51 -17.91 4.40 13.77
C ILE A 51 -17.70 4.76 15.24
N TRP A 52 -16.67 5.55 15.53
CA TRP A 52 -16.22 5.84 16.89
C TRP A 52 -16.67 7.21 17.37
N ASN A 53 -17.18 7.26 18.60
CA ASN A 53 -17.27 8.46 19.43
C ASN A 53 -15.99 8.55 20.26
N VAL A 54 -15.40 9.75 20.34
CA VAL A 54 -14.37 10.04 21.33
C VAL A 54 -15.06 10.62 22.56
N VAL A 55 -14.93 9.93 23.69
CA VAL A 55 -15.67 10.29 24.92
C VAL A 55 -14.81 11.22 25.76
N GLU A 56 -15.38 12.34 26.17
CA GLU A 56 -14.73 13.27 27.11
C GLU A 56 -15.47 13.33 28.47
N GLY A 57 -14.80 13.87 29.48
CA GLY A 57 -15.38 14.13 30.79
C GLY A 57 -15.10 13.06 31.85
N ASP A 58 -15.63 13.31 33.04
CA ASP A 58 -15.59 12.41 34.20
C ASP A 58 -16.96 11.80 34.53
N GLY A 59 -17.92 11.90 33.61
CA GLY A 59 -19.29 11.41 33.78
C GLY A 59 -20.21 12.31 34.62
N CYS A 60 -19.70 13.37 35.27
CA CYS A 60 -20.55 14.25 36.11
C CYS A 60 -21.72 14.88 35.35
N GLU A 61 -21.54 15.23 34.08
CA GLU A 61 -22.57 15.82 33.22
C GLU A 61 -23.75 14.86 32.96
N GLN A 62 -23.50 13.55 33.07
CA GLN A 62 -24.52 12.49 32.97
C GLN A 62 -25.06 12.06 34.35
N GLY A 63 -24.70 12.79 35.42
CA GLY A 63 -25.02 12.44 36.81
C GLY A 63 -24.14 11.33 37.40
N LEU A 64 -23.13 10.87 36.67
CA LEU A 64 -22.28 9.71 36.99
C LEU A 64 -20.84 10.17 37.27
N CYS A 65 -20.63 11.07 38.23
CA CYS A 65 -19.30 11.58 38.58
C CYS A 65 -18.28 10.46 38.91
N GLY A 66 -17.12 10.49 38.27
CA GLY A 66 -16.14 9.39 38.31
C GLY A 66 -16.66 8.14 37.61
N TRP A 67 -17.44 8.32 36.54
CA TRP A 67 -18.17 7.30 35.77
C TRP A 67 -18.98 6.28 36.60
N GLY A 68 -19.43 6.69 37.80
CA GLY A 68 -20.08 5.83 38.79
C GLY A 68 -19.11 5.00 39.65
N ASN A 69 -17.92 4.70 39.13
CA ASN A 69 -16.92 3.84 39.76
C ASN A 69 -15.92 4.58 40.67
N GLN A 70 -16.03 5.90 40.81
CA GLN A 70 -15.06 6.79 41.46
C GLN A 70 -13.71 6.89 40.72
N GLU A 71 -13.74 6.75 39.39
CA GLU A 71 -12.60 6.94 38.48
C GLU A 71 -11.96 8.35 38.66
N LEU A 72 -10.62 8.42 38.56
CA LEU A 72 -9.80 9.59 38.95
C LEU A 72 -9.33 10.44 37.78
N GLU A 73 -9.52 9.99 36.55
CA GLU A 73 -9.22 10.75 35.33
C GLU A 73 -10.37 11.65 34.87
N TRP A 74 -10.07 12.40 33.82
CA TRP A 74 -10.99 13.03 32.90
C TRP A 74 -10.67 12.48 31.51
N TYR A 75 -11.63 11.83 30.82
CA TYR A 75 -11.38 11.40 29.45
C TYR A 75 -11.28 12.61 28.52
N LYS A 76 -10.33 12.57 27.58
CA LYS A 76 -9.90 13.73 26.80
C LYS A 76 -9.58 13.33 25.38
N ALA A 77 -10.06 14.07 24.38
CA ALA A 77 -9.96 13.66 22.98
C ALA A 77 -8.52 13.51 22.50
N GLY A 78 -7.62 14.41 22.93
CA GLY A 78 -6.17 14.33 22.68
C GLY A 78 -5.43 13.17 23.36
N ASN A 79 -6.15 12.25 24.02
CA ASN A 79 -5.62 11.03 24.61
C ASN A 79 -6.17 9.74 23.93
N SER A 80 -7.02 9.88 22.90
CA SER A 80 -7.50 8.80 22.03
C SER A 80 -7.09 9.08 20.58
N PHE A 81 -6.09 8.36 20.03
CA PHE A 81 -5.56 8.64 18.69
C PHE A 81 -4.98 7.40 18.02
N THR A 82 -4.93 7.37 16.68
CA THR A 82 -4.29 6.29 15.91
C THR A 82 -2.85 6.61 15.54
N ALA A 83 -1.93 5.66 15.75
CA ALA A 83 -0.53 5.78 15.36
C ALA A 83 0.08 4.41 15.00
N ASN A 84 0.74 4.31 13.84
CA ASN A 84 1.37 3.09 13.32
C ASN A 84 0.39 1.91 13.07
N GLY A 85 -0.85 2.19 12.63
CA GLY A 85 -1.88 1.17 12.43
C GLY A 85 -2.41 0.57 13.72
N GLN A 86 -2.49 1.39 14.78
CA GLN A 86 -2.96 0.99 16.11
C GLN A 86 -3.69 2.15 16.76
N LEU A 87 -4.80 1.86 17.45
CA LEU A 87 -5.46 2.81 18.35
C LEU A 87 -4.69 2.88 19.66
N ILE A 88 -4.36 4.09 20.09
CA ILE A 88 -3.67 4.41 21.33
C ILE A 88 -4.64 5.14 22.27
N LEU A 89 -4.86 4.56 23.45
CA LEU A 89 -5.55 5.20 24.56
C LEU A 89 -4.51 5.49 25.65
N GLU A 90 -4.24 6.77 25.90
CA GLU A 90 -3.08 7.21 26.68
C GLU A 90 -3.45 7.89 28.01
N ALA A 91 -3.19 7.20 29.13
CA ALA A 91 -3.32 7.76 30.47
C ALA A 91 -2.11 8.65 30.81
N LYS A 92 -2.36 9.83 31.38
CA LYS A 92 -1.36 10.82 31.80
C LYS A 92 -1.64 11.29 33.23
N ARG A 93 -0.60 11.62 34.00
CA ARG A 93 -0.73 12.37 35.27
C ARG A 93 -0.47 13.85 35.00
N GLU A 94 -1.50 14.67 35.10
CA GLU A 94 -1.45 16.10 34.77
C GLU A 94 -1.77 16.96 36.02
N PRO A 95 -0.82 17.14 36.96
CA PRO A 95 -1.07 17.84 38.23
C PRO A 95 -1.27 19.37 38.07
N GLY A 96 -1.19 19.90 36.85
CA GLY A 96 -1.39 21.32 36.53
C GLY A 96 -2.85 21.73 36.33
N LEU A 97 -3.81 20.78 36.26
CA LEU A 97 -5.22 21.03 35.92
C LEU A 97 -6.04 21.69 37.07
N ALA A 98 -5.40 22.44 37.95
CA ALA A 98 -6.03 23.04 39.13
C ALA A 98 -7.03 24.14 38.74
N GLY A 99 -8.32 23.78 38.71
CA GLY A 99 -9.42 24.65 38.29
C GLY A 99 -9.99 24.35 36.89
N GLN A 100 -9.50 23.28 36.24
CA GLN A 100 -10.05 22.72 35.00
C GLN A 100 -10.47 21.26 35.25
N HIS A 101 -11.25 20.66 34.35
CA HIS A 101 -11.57 19.22 34.36
C HIS A 101 -12.00 18.67 35.74
N ASN A 102 -12.91 19.36 36.44
CA ASN A 102 -13.35 19.08 37.83
C ASN A 102 -12.24 18.91 38.88
N GLY A 103 -11.00 19.35 38.61
CA GLY A 103 -9.84 19.14 39.48
C GLY A 103 -9.29 17.72 39.47
N LYS A 104 -9.63 16.90 38.46
CA LYS A 104 -9.01 15.59 38.22
C LYS A 104 -7.50 15.76 37.98
N ALA A 105 -6.71 14.81 38.47
CA ALA A 105 -5.24 14.86 38.39
C ALA A 105 -4.64 13.99 37.27
N PHE A 106 -5.51 13.38 36.46
CA PHE A 106 -5.16 12.50 35.35
C PHE A 106 -6.06 12.79 34.15
N THR A 107 -5.56 12.52 32.95
CA THR A 107 -6.38 12.43 31.73
C THR A 107 -6.15 11.09 31.05
N SER A 108 -7.13 10.60 30.30
CA SER A 108 -7.00 9.33 29.58
C SER A 108 -7.86 9.28 28.31
N GLY A 109 -7.70 8.22 27.52
CA GLY A 109 -8.51 7.94 26.34
C GLY A 109 -9.67 6.98 26.62
N LYS A 110 -10.84 7.30 26.07
CA LYS A 110 -12.02 6.44 25.96
C LYS A 110 -12.69 6.66 24.61
N ILE A 111 -13.16 5.58 23.98
CA ILE A 111 -14.00 5.64 22.79
C ILE A 111 -15.14 4.62 22.90
N ASP A 112 -16.25 4.86 22.21
CA ASP A 112 -17.36 3.91 22.06
C ASP A 112 -17.97 3.97 20.65
N THR A 113 -18.84 3.02 20.29
CA THR A 113 -19.59 3.03 19.01
C THR A 113 -21.08 3.35 19.18
N LYS A 114 -21.44 4.04 20.28
CA LYS A 114 -22.84 4.34 20.63
C LYS A 114 -23.53 5.14 19.51
N ASN A 115 -24.74 4.71 19.13
CA ASN A 115 -25.52 5.28 18.03
C ASN A 115 -24.79 5.31 16.67
N LYS A 116 -23.79 4.42 16.47
CA LYS A 116 -22.94 4.38 15.26
C LYS A 116 -22.67 2.97 14.76
N LEU A 117 -22.29 2.04 15.63
CA LEU A 117 -22.17 0.62 15.32
C LEU A 117 -22.64 -0.22 16.51
N SER A 118 -23.41 -1.27 16.23
CA SER A 118 -23.79 -2.28 17.22
C SER A 118 -23.69 -3.70 16.65
N VAL A 119 -23.50 -4.67 17.54
CA VAL A 119 -23.32 -6.10 17.25
C VAL A 119 -24.29 -6.94 18.07
N GLN A 120 -24.81 -8.02 17.50
CA GLN A 120 -25.57 -9.05 18.19
C GLN A 120 -25.09 -10.44 17.77
N TYR A 121 -24.61 -11.21 18.74
CA TYR A 121 -24.04 -12.56 18.53
C TYR A 121 -22.79 -12.57 17.66
N GLY A 122 -22.24 -13.76 17.40
CA GLY A 122 -21.02 -13.98 16.62
C GLY A 122 -19.80 -14.25 17.49
N MET A 123 -18.62 -14.25 16.88
CA MET A 123 -17.32 -14.27 17.58
C MET A 123 -16.66 -12.90 17.43
N ILE A 124 -16.47 -12.20 18.54
CA ILE A 124 -15.87 -10.86 18.60
C ILE A 124 -14.45 -11.01 19.14
N GLU A 125 -13.47 -10.55 18.38
CA GLU A 125 -12.04 -10.66 18.66
C GLU A 125 -11.40 -9.28 18.79
N VAL A 126 -10.71 -9.03 19.90
CA VAL A 126 -9.93 -7.79 20.13
C VAL A 126 -8.48 -8.17 20.37
N ARG A 127 -7.57 -7.68 19.52
CA ARG A 127 -6.12 -7.85 19.73
C ARG A 127 -5.54 -6.57 20.31
N MET A 128 -5.01 -6.64 21.54
CA MET A 128 -4.50 -5.47 22.23
C MET A 128 -3.32 -5.74 23.17
N GLN A 129 -2.55 -4.68 23.40
CA GLN A 129 -1.49 -4.59 24.39
C GLN A 129 -1.95 -3.66 25.51
N GLN A 130 -2.04 -4.17 26.73
CA GLN A 130 -2.24 -3.34 27.92
C GLN A 130 -0.90 -2.81 28.46
N PRO A 131 -0.88 -1.66 29.16
CA PRO A 131 0.32 -1.15 29.82
C PRO A 131 0.71 -1.98 31.05
N VAL A 132 1.78 -1.59 31.74
CA VAL A 132 2.02 -2.01 33.14
C VAL A 132 0.94 -1.38 34.01
N VAL A 133 -0.08 -2.16 34.39
CA VAL A 133 -1.26 -1.64 35.10
C VAL A 133 -0.93 -1.17 36.51
N GLY A 134 0.07 -1.79 37.16
CA GLY A 134 0.53 -1.41 38.50
C GLY A 134 -0.61 -1.29 39.51
N THR A 135 -0.53 -0.35 40.47
CA THR A 135 -1.71 0.07 41.23
C THR A 135 -2.37 1.24 40.52
N GLY A 136 -3.60 1.06 40.03
CA GLY A 136 -4.48 2.17 39.65
C GLY A 136 -4.57 2.52 38.15
N LEU A 137 -4.19 1.63 37.23
CA LEU A 137 -4.72 1.65 35.86
C LEU A 137 -5.69 0.50 35.65
N TRP A 138 -6.72 0.74 34.84
CA TRP A 138 -7.80 -0.20 34.55
C TRP A 138 -8.12 -0.16 33.04
N PRO A 139 -7.38 -0.93 32.22
CA PRO A 139 -7.73 -1.15 30.81
C PRO A 139 -8.95 -2.08 30.70
N ALA A 140 -9.88 -1.74 29.82
CA ALA A 140 -11.07 -2.53 29.54
C ALA A 140 -11.46 -2.51 28.04
N ALA A 141 -11.94 -3.65 27.55
CA ALA A 141 -12.71 -3.75 26.31
C ALA A 141 -14.03 -4.48 26.61
N TRP A 142 -15.14 -3.82 26.31
CA TRP A 142 -16.45 -4.17 26.83
C TRP A 142 -17.56 -3.63 25.93
N MET A 143 -18.80 -3.99 26.23
CA MET A 143 -19.95 -3.65 25.41
C MET A 143 -21.18 -3.34 26.26
N LEU A 144 -22.03 -2.41 25.80
CA LEU A 144 -23.29 -2.03 26.44
C LEU A 144 -24.47 -2.21 25.48
N GLY A 145 -25.61 -2.69 25.96
CA GLY A 145 -26.79 -2.88 25.10
C GLY A 145 -27.34 -1.57 24.52
N THR A 146 -27.93 -1.60 23.33
CA THR A 146 -28.41 -0.41 22.62
C THR A 146 -29.70 0.22 23.19
N SER A 147 -30.44 -0.47 24.06
CA SER A 147 -31.76 -0.01 24.54
C SER A 147 -31.72 1.20 25.47
N ASP A 148 -32.78 2.02 25.45
CA ASP A 148 -32.96 3.19 26.32
C ASP A 148 -33.22 2.86 27.81
N GLU A 149 -33.34 1.58 28.17
CA GLU A 149 -33.44 1.16 29.57
C GLU A 149 -32.16 1.56 30.34
N PRO A 150 -32.26 2.02 31.59
CA PRO A 150 -31.10 2.38 32.40
C PRO A 150 -30.22 1.15 32.66
N TRP A 151 -28.92 1.36 32.84
CA TRP A 151 -28.04 0.33 33.38
C TRP A 151 -28.56 -0.14 34.76
N PRO A 152 -28.62 -1.45 35.04
CA PRO A 152 -28.06 -2.58 34.30
C PRO A 152 -29.06 -3.29 33.37
N LYS A 153 -30.28 -2.77 33.19
CA LYS A 153 -31.34 -3.42 32.38
C LYS A 153 -31.05 -3.47 30.89
N LYS A 154 -30.23 -2.56 30.37
CA LYS A 154 -29.69 -2.63 29.00
C LYS A 154 -28.66 -3.76 28.81
N GLY A 155 -28.08 -4.26 29.91
CA GLY A 155 -27.03 -5.29 29.89
C GLY A 155 -25.64 -4.74 29.53
N GLU A 156 -24.63 -5.46 29.99
CA GLU A 156 -23.19 -5.16 29.87
C GLU A 156 -22.41 -6.47 29.68
N ILE A 157 -21.41 -6.47 28.81
CA ILE A 157 -20.58 -7.64 28.46
C ILE A 157 -19.11 -7.20 28.45
N ASP A 158 -18.35 -7.65 29.44
CA ASP A 158 -16.96 -7.24 29.67
C ASP A 158 -16.02 -8.31 29.11
N MET A 159 -15.46 -8.05 27.92
CA MET A 159 -14.64 -9.02 27.19
C MET A 159 -13.29 -9.24 27.88
N MET A 160 -12.67 -8.17 28.38
CA MET A 160 -11.57 -8.25 29.32
C MET A 160 -11.43 -6.99 30.19
N GLU A 161 -11.01 -7.18 31.44
CA GLU A 161 -10.62 -6.13 32.37
C GLU A 161 -9.36 -6.50 33.16
N SER A 162 -8.44 -5.56 33.35
CA SER A 162 -7.26 -5.73 34.23
C SER A 162 -7.07 -4.53 35.17
N GLY A 163 -6.15 -4.62 36.13
CA GLY A 163 -6.02 -3.66 37.24
C GLY A 163 -6.85 -4.00 38.49
N HIS A 164 -7.53 -5.15 38.48
CA HIS A 164 -8.33 -5.70 39.58
C HIS A 164 -7.63 -5.61 40.94
N ARG A 165 -8.28 -4.98 41.93
CA ARG A 165 -7.83 -4.85 43.32
C ARG A 165 -7.44 -6.18 43.99
N ALA A 166 -6.52 -6.14 44.95
CA ALA A 166 -5.95 -7.31 45.60
C ALA A 166 -6.99 -8.21 46.30
N GLN A 167 -8.06 -7.62 46.84
CA GLN A 167 -9.18 -8.38 47.41
C GLN A 167 -9.86 -9.26 46.35
N SER A 168 -10.19 -8.70 45.18
CA SER A 168 -11.00 -9.43 44.19
C SER A 168 -10.20 -10.44 43.38
N ARG A 169 -8.88 -10.25 43.23
CA ARG A 169 -7.99 -11.34 42.79
C ARG A 169 -7.97 -12.52 43.78
N ALA A 170 -8.11 -12.26 45.10
CA ALA A 170 -8.18 -13.31 46.11
C ALA A 170 -9.58 -13.96 46.22
N GLU A 171 -10.65 -13.22 45.91
CA GLU A 171 -12.02 -13.74 45.82
C GLU A 171 -12.16 -14.74 44.66
N ALA A 172 -11.57 -14.43 43.49
CA ALA A 172 -11.38 -15.34 42.36
C ALA A 172 -10.33 -16.47 42.62
N GLY A 173 -9.94 -16.73 43.88
CA GLY A 173 -9.00 -17.80 44.25
C GLY A 173 -7.50 -17.49 44.04
N PHE A 174 -7.15 -16.49 43.23
CA PHE A 174 -5.77 -16.09 42.91
C PHE A 174 -5.12 -15.17 43.96
N SER A 175 -5.19 -15.58 45.23
CA SER A 175 -4.68 -14.80 46.37
C SER A 175 -3.17 -14.55 46.27
N GLY A 176 -2.79 -13.26 46.24
CA GLY A 176 -1.39 -12.82 46.11
C GLY A 176 -0.84 -12.78 44.68
N ALA A 177 -1.67 -13.03 43.65
CA ALA A 177 -1.24 -12.95 42.25
C ALA A 177 -0.77 -11.54 41.83
N ASP A 178 0.16 -11.47 40.88
CA ASP A 178 0.59 -10.23 40.23
C ASP A 178 -0.59 -9.60 39.48
N ILE A 179 -0.81 -8.31 39.71
CA ILE A 179 -1.86 -7.52 39.08
C ILE A 179 -1.64 -7.37 37.57
N ASN A 180 -0.40 -7.46 37.10
CA ASN A 180 -0.03 -7.37 35.68
C ASN A 180 -0.19 -8.69 34.91
N SER A 181 -0.45 -9.81 35.61
CA SER A 181 -0.71 -11.13 35.02
C SER A 181 -2.18 -11.55 35.09
N PHE A 182 -3.03 -10.76 35.74
CA PHE A 182 -4.43 -11.10 36.02
C PHE A 182 -5.38 -10.34 35.09
N VAL A 183 -6.33 -11.05 34.50
CA VAL A 183 -7.41 -10.48 33.68
C VAL A 183 -8.70 -11.25 33.91
N GLY A 184 -9.81 -10.54 34.03
CA GLY A 184 -11.15 -11.10 34.21
C GLY A 184 -12.07 -10.78 33.03
N ALA A 185 -13.15 -11.54 32.90
CA ALA A 185 -14.31 -11.22 32.07
C ALA A 185 -15.59 -11.29 32.90
N ASN A 186 -16.65 -10.62 32.47
CA ASN A 186 -17.87 -10.45 33.26
C ASN A 186 -19.08 -10.12 32.36
N VAL A 187 -20.28 -10.30 32.92
CA VAL A 187 -21.56 -9.94 32.30
C VAL A 187 -22.45 -9.37 33.39
N ILE A 188 -22.93 -8.13 33.21
CA ILE A 188 -23.84 -7.46 34.14
C ILE A 188 -25.23 -7.31 33.52
N PHE A 189 -26.25 -7.62 34.31
CA PHE A 189 -27.64 -7.60 33.91
C PHE A 189 -28.54 -7.24 35.10
N TYR A 190 -29.81 -6.93 34.83
CA TYR A 190 -30.81 -6.69 35.87
C TYR A 190 -31.43 -8.01 36.33
N ALA A 191 -31.55 -8.22 37.65
CA ALA A 191 -32.38 -9.29 38.20
C ALA A 191 -33.10 -8.82 39.47
N ASP A 192 -34.40 -9.12 39.59
CA ASP A 192 -35.21 -8.79 40.78
C ASP A 192 -34.59 -9.36 42.07
N ALA A 193 -33.93 -10.53 41.97
CA ALA A 193 -33.26 -11.20 43.09
C ALA A 193 -31.98 -10.48 43.58
N ALA A 194 -31.42 -9.58 42.78
CA ALA A 194 -30.24 -8.78 43.14
C ALA A 194 -30.60 -7.44 43.82
N CYS A 195 -31.88 -7.01 43.74
CA CYS A 195 -32.36 -5.80 44.40
C CYS A 195 -32.18 -5.86 45.93
N SER A 196 -31.47 -4.89 46.50
CA SER A 196 -31.37 -4.73 47.97
C SER A 196 -31.01 -3.28 48.36
N ASP A 197 -31.14 -2.94 49.63
CA ASP A 197 -30.74 -1.62 50.16
C ASP A 197 -29.27 -1.25 49.87
N GLY A 198 -28.41 -2.25 49.64
CA GLY A 198 -27.00 -2.07 49.24
C GLY A 198 -26.74 -2.20 47.73
N ASN A 199 -27.74 -2.59 46.93
CA ASN A 199 -27.68 -2.72 45.48
C ASN A 199 -28.97 -2.15 44.85
N PRO A 200 -29.16 -0.81 44.90
CA PRO A 200 -30.41 -0.17 44.47
C PRO A 200 -30.61 -0.17 42.95
N THR A 201 -29.59 -0.49 42.17
CA THR A 201 -29.65 -0.70 40.72
C THR A 201 -30.09 -2.13 40.34
N CYS A 202 -30.12 -3.05 41.32
CA CYS A 202 -30.38 -4.48 41.13
C CYS A 202 -29.43 -5.15 40.11
N ALA A 203 -28.16 -4.73 40.09
CA ALA A 203 -27.15 -5.33 39.23
C ALA A 203 -26.81 -6.75 39.70
N ALA A 204 -27.06 -7.73 38.83
CA ALA A 204 -26.54 -9.09 38.93
C ALA A 204 -25.31 -9.21 38.01
N SER A 205 -24.31 -9.98 38.44
CA SER A 205 -23.05 -10.16 37.72
C SER A 205 -22.62 -11.63 37.76
N THR A 206 -22.06 -12.12 36.66
CA THR A 206 -21.55 -13.50 36.53
C THR A 206 -20.19 -13.72 37.21
N ALA A 207 -19.55 -12.67 37.74
CA ALA A 207 -18.29 -12.75 38.47
C ALA A 207 -18.42 -13.41 39.87
N TRP A 208 -19.64 -13.55 40.40
CA TRP A 208 -19.93 -14.26 41.66
C TRP A 208 -19.55 -15.75 41.68
N GLN A 209 -19.18 -16.33 40.53
CA GLN A 209 -18.84 -17.74 40.39
C GLN A 209 -17.37 -18.05 40.75
N ASN A 210 -16.52 -17.02 40.91
CA ASN A 210 -15.08 -17.07 41.24
C ASN A 210 -14.18 -17.74 40.18
N ASP A 211 -14.72 -18.24 39.07
CA ASP A 211 -14.00 -18.88 37.97
C ASP A 211 -13.75 -17.94 36.77
N ASN A 212 -14.15 -16.66 36.88
CA ASN A 212 -14.29 -15.71 35.78
C ASN A 212 -12.98 -15.05 35.28
N ALA A 213 -11.81 -15.63 35.57
CA ALA A 213 -10.53 -14.95 35.42
C ALA A 213 -9.36 -15.87 35.04
N TYR A 214 -8.44 -15.32 34.26
CA TYR A 214 -7.19 -15.95 33.83
C TYR A 214 -5.99 -15.32 34.54
N LEU A 215 -5.15 -16.16 35.13
CA LEU A 215 -3.82 -15.79 35.62
C LEU A 215 -2.76 -16.27 34.63
N ALA A 216 -2.19 -15.33 33.89
CA ALA A 216 -1.15 -15.60 32.90
C ALA A 216 0.17 -16.08 33.56
N PRO A 217 0.91 -17.01 32.93
CA PRO A 217 2.19 -17.49 33.45
C PRO A 217 3.30 -16.42 33.40
N ALA A 218 3.09 -15.33 32.65
CA ALA A 218 3.94 -14.15 32.61
C ALA A 218 3.07 -12.89 32.37
N PRO A 219 3.48 -11.70 32.88
CA PRO A 219 2.70 -10.47 32.77
C PRO A 219 2.16 -10.21 31.36
N LEU A 220 0.88 -9.81 31.29
CA LEU A 220 0.16 -9.46 30.06
C LEU A 220 0.54 -8.05 29.55
N SER A 221 1.17 -7.24 30.40
CA SER A 221 1.64 -5.90 30.10
C SER A 221 2.71 -5.85 29.00
N ASN A 222 2.64 -4.80 28.17
CA ASN A 222 3.60 -4.48 27.11
C ASN A 222 3.81 -5.55 26.03
N ARG A 223 2.86 -6.46 25.84
CA ARG A 223 2.79 -7.40 24.72
C ARG A 223 1.36 -7.49 24.20
N PHE A 224 1.20 -7.80 22.90
CA PHE A 224 -0.12 -8.01 22.32
C PHE A 224 -0.67 -9.39 22.68
N VAL A 225 -1.92 -9.42 23.10
CA VAL A 225 -2.71 -10.61 23.42
C VAL A 225 -4.09 -10.46 22.76
N THR A 226 -4.67 -11.57 22.34
CA THR A 226 -5.97 -11.58 21.65
C THR A 226 -7.04 -12.12 22.59
N TYR A 227 -8.17 -11.42 22.68
CA TYR A 227 -9.31 -11.74 23.55
C TYR A 227 -10.54 -11.99 22.68
N ARG A 228 -11.29 -13.05 22.97
CA ARG A 228 -12.43 -13.51 22.16
C ARG A 228 -13.69 -13.64 23.01
N THR A 229 -14.81 -13.19 22.47
CA THR A 229 -16.15 -13.45 23.00
C THR A 229 -16.97 -14.17 21.94
N TYR A 230 -17.32 -15.42 22.21
CA TYR A 230 -18.22 -16.23 21.38
C TYR A 230 -19.62 -16.11 21.98
N TRP A 231 -20.56 -15.54 21.24
CA TRP A 231 -21.88 -15.14 21.74
C TRP A 231 -22.98 -15.65 20.79
N THR A 232 -24.00 -16.28 21.35
CA THR A 232 -25.21 -16.73 20.65
C THR A 232 -26.46 -16.26 21.42
N ASP A 233 -27.64 -16.53 20.87
CA ASP A 233 -28.95 -16.36 21.54
C ASP A 233 -29.11 -17.08 22.89
N SER A 234 -28.20 -18.03 23.17
CA SER A 234 -28.31 -19.01 24.24
C SER A 234 -27.06 -19.13 25.13
N GLN A 235 -25.87 -18.71 24.67
CA GLN A 235 -24.63 -18.84 25.45
C GLN A 235 -23.57 -17.75 25.16
N ILE A 236 -22.67 -17.50 26.13
CA ILE A 236 -21.48 -16.64 26.00
C ILE A 236 -20.25 -17.40 26.52
N ARG A 237 -19.18 -17.50 25.70
CA ARG A 237 -17.85 -18.01 26.08
C ARG A 237 -16.82 -16.90 25.91
N PHE A 238 -16.06 -16.59 26.95
CA PHE A 238 -14.90 -15.71 26.89
C PHE A 238 -13.62 -16.54 26.84
N SER A 239 -12.68 -16.21 25.96
CA SER A 239 -11.35 -16.84 25.91
C SER A 239 -10.23 -15.83 25.64
N ILE A 240 -9.02 -16.18 26.09
CA ILE A 240 -7.78 -15.44 25.88
C ILE A 240 -6.80 -16.31 25.09
N LEU A 241 -6.32 -15.80 23.97
CA LEU A 241 -5.30 -16.43 23.12
C LEU A 241 -3.93 -15.84 23.49
N ASP A 242 -3.25 -16.50 24.43
CA ASP A 242 -1.92 -16.12 24.93
C ASP A 242 -0.86 -17.05 24.31
N ASN A 243 0.12 -16.46 23.61
CA ASN A 243 1.24 -17.19 22.95
C ASN A 243 0.80 -18.37 22.04
N GLY A 244 -0.39 -18.27 21.43
CA GLY A 244 -0.96 -19.31 20.57
C GLY A 244 -1.76 -20.39 21.29
N VAL A 245 -1.92 -20.30 22.62
CA VAL A 245 -2.79 -21.16 23.42
C VAL A 245 -4.06 -20.39 23.78
N GLU A 246 -5.21 -20.88 23.32
CA GLU A 246 -6.51 -20.34 23.72
C GLU A 246 -6.93 -20.98 25.06
N THR A 247 -7.24 -20.14 26.05
CA THR A 247 -7.73 -20.55 27.39
C THR A 247 -9.04 -19.84 27.70
N ASP A 248 -10.03 -20.53 28.26
CA ASP A 248 -11.31 -19.92 28.62
C ASP A 248 -11.19 -19.16 29.96
N LEU A 249 -11.90 -18.03 30.07
CA LEU A 249 -11.98 -17.25 31.32
C LEU A 249 -13.13 -17.73 32.23
N TYR A 250 -13.74 -18.88 31.96
CA TYR A 250 -14.78 -19.51 32.78
C TYR A 250 -14.65 -21.04 32.66
N GLU A 251 -14.99 -21.82 33.69
CA GLU A 251 -14.92 -23.29 33.61
C GLU A 251 -15.93 -23.86 32.61
N GLN A 252 -17.08 -23.20 32.41
CA GLN A 252 -18.12 -23.52 31.44
C GLN A 252 -18.74 -22.23 30.87
N PRO A 253 -19.18 -22.18 29.60
CA PRO A 253 -19.73 -20.96 29.04
C PRO A 253 -21.10 -20.57 29.62
N ILE A 254 -21.30 -19.27 29.84
CA ILE A 254 -22.46 -18.67 30.52
C ILE A 254 -23.72 -18.92 29.71
N THR A 255 -24.73 -19.57 30.32
CA THR A 255 -26.03 -19.82 29.67
C THR A 255 -26.96 -18.62 29.84
N ILE A 256 -27.42 -18.04 28.74
CA ILE A 256 -28.33 -16.88 28.74
C ILE A 256 -29.73 -17.34 29.17
N ASN A 257 -30.10 -17.00 30.41
CA ASN A 257 -31.41 -17.27 30.99
C ASN A 257 -32.43 -16.13 30.72
N ASP A 258 -33.57 -16.13 31.42
CA ASP A 258 -34.62 -15.11 31.22
C ASP A 258 -34.36 -13.79 31.96
N ASP A 259 -33.61 -13.78 33.06
CA ASP A 259 -33.13 -12.53 33.69
C ASP A 259 -32.11 -11.84 32.76
N MET A 260 -31.31 -12.64 32.05
CA MET A 260 -30.34 -12.22 31.05
C MET A 260 -30.96 -11.85 29.68
N ALA A 261 -32.28 -11.64 29.58
CA ALA A 261 -32.96 -11.38 28.30
C ALA A 261 -32.45 -10.12 27.54
N ALA A 262 -31.77 -9.20 28.24
CA ALA A 262 -31.06 -8.08 27.62
C ALA A 262 -29.93 -8.53 26.67
N LEU A 263 -29.25 -9.64 26.98
CA LEU A 263 -28.15 -10.21 26.18
C LEU A 263 -28.62 -10.89 24.87
N ARG A 264 -29.92 -10.76 24.54
CA ARG A 264 -30.53 -11.16 23.26
C ARG A 264 -30.93 -9.93 22.42
N LYS A 265 -30.13 -8.87 22.52
CA LYS A 265 -30.27 -7.57 21.83
C LYS A 265 -28.93 -7.11 21.27
N PRO A 266 -28.88 -6.08 20.39
CA PRO A 266 -27.63 -5.48 19.96
C PRO A 266 -26.93 -4.70 21.06
N PHE A 267 -25.60 -4.66 20.99
CA PHE A 267 -24.69 -4.00 21.91
C PHE A 267 -23.70 -3.11 21.14
N TYR A 268 -23.33 -1.95 21.66
CA TYR A 268 -22.26 -1.12 21.11
C TYR A 268 -20.93 -1.37 21.86
N LEU A 269 -19.81 -1.20 21.15
CA LEU A 269 -18.46 -1.45 21.67
C LEU A 269 -17.95 -0.27 22.50
N LEU A 270 -17.12 -0.53 23.51
CA LEU A 270 -16.40 0.45 24.32
C LEU A 270 -14.95 0.01 24.55
N LEU A 271 -14.03 0.99 24.50
CA LEU A 271 -12.62 0.82 24.86
C LEU A 271 -12.17 1.99 25.74
N ASN A 272 -11.55 1.72 26.90
CA ASN A 272 -10.99 2.77 27.76
C ASN A 272 -9.78 2.28 28.58
N LEU A 273 -8.98 3.26 29.03
CA LEU A 273 -7.94 3.08 30.04
C LEU A 273 -8.27 3.96 31.25
N ALA A 274 -9.08 3.45 32.19
CA ALA A 274 -9.45 4.15 33.42
C ALA A 274 -8.27 4.29 34.39
N VAL A 275 -8.36 5.26 35.31
CA VAL A 275 -7.34 5.52 36.34
C VAL A 275 -7.99 5.51 37.73
N GLY A 276 -7.58 4.56 38.57
CA GLY A 276 -8.09 4.41 39.94
C GLY A 276 -9.52 3.86 40.01
N GLY A 277 -10.32 4.37 40.94
CA GLY A 277 -11.70 3.91 41.19
C GLY A 277 -11.81 2.59 41.97
N ASN A 278 -13.04 2.24 42.34
CA ASN A 278 -13.41 1.14 43.26
C ASN A 278 -12.98 -0.26 42.81
N PHE A 279 -12.71 -0.43 41.52
CA PHE A 279 -12.21 -1.65 40.88
C PHE A 279 -10.74 -1.93 41.25
N THR A 280 -9.95 -0.87 41.48
CA THR A 280 -8.52 -0.92 41.75
C THR A 280 -8.21 -0.72 43.24
N ASP A 281 -6.96 -0.96 43.66
CA ASP A 281 -6.50 -0.59 45.02
C ASP A 281 -6.21 0.94 45.17
N ALA A 282 -6.62 1.79 44.22
CA ALA A 282 -6.33 3.23 44.18
C ALA A 282 -7.58 4.14 44.14
N ALA A 283 -8.17 4.40 45.32
CA ALA A 283 -9.27 5.33 45.49
C ALA A 283 -8.86 6.83 45.56
N THR A 284 -7.56 7.15 45.49
CA THR A 284 -7.05 8.53 45.52
C THR A 284 -5.81 8.71 44.65
N ASN A 285 -5.55 9.96 44.22
CA ASN A 285 -4.46 10.33 43.32
C ASN A 285 -3.05 9.92 43.84
N GLN A 286 -2.90 9.77 45.15
CA GLN A 286 -1.67 9.37 45.84
C GLN A 286 -1.47 7.85 45.90
N GLN A 287 -2.53 7.05 45.69
CA GLN A 287 -2.46 5.58 45.68
C GLN A 287 -2.15 5.00 44.30
N VAL A 288 -2.32 5.77 43.22
CA VAL A 288 -1.93 5.36 41.87
C VAL A 288 -0.40 5.27 41.80
N THR A 289 0.14 4.05 41.75
CA THR A 289 1.58 3.75 41.61
C THR A 289 1.98 3.34 40.20
N ALA A 290 1.00 3.10 39.32
CA ALA A 290 1.23 2.75 37.93
C ALA A 290 2.17 3.76 37.22
N PRO A 291 3.10 3.28 36.37
CA PRO A 291 3.96 4.17 35.59
C PRO A 291 3.13 4.98 34.61
N LEU A 292 3.35 6.29 34.55
CA LEU A 292 2.62 7.23 33.69
C LEU A 292 3.63 8.15 32.96
N PRO A 293 3.41 8.49 31.68
CA PRO A 293 2.26 8.12 30.85
C PRO A 293 2.23 6.63 30.50
N ALA A 294 1.02 6.11 30.27
CA ALA A 294 0.76 4.71 29.95
C ALA A 294 -0.16 4.59 28.73
N GLN A 295 0.12 3.65 27.85
CA GLN A 295 -0.64 3.44 26.61
C GLN A 295 -1.25 2.03 26.59
N MET A 296 -2.57 1.97 26.48
CA MET A 296 -3.28 0.79 25.97
C MET A 296 -3.30 0.91 24.44
N LYS A 297 -2.95 -0.17 23.74
CA LYS A 297 -2.84 -0.20 22.28
C LYS A 297 -3.72 -1.29 21.71
N ILE A 298 -4.58 -0.96 20.76
CA ILE A 298 -5.44 -1.92 20.08
C ILE A 298 -5.00 -2.01 18.62
N ASP A 299 -4.75 -3.23 18.17
CA ASP A 299 -4.19 -3.57 16.85
C ASP A 299 -5.32 -3.78 15.84
N TYR A 300 -6.36 -4.52 16.24
CA TYR A 300 -7.61 -4.64 15.51
C TYR A 300 -8.78 -5.05 16.42
N ILE A 301 -9.99 -4.82 15.92
CA ILE A 301 -11.22 -5.55 16.31
C ILE A 301 -11.72 -6.30 15.08
N ARG A 302 -12.19 -7.54 15.27
CA ARG A 302 -12.88 -8.34 14.25
C ARG A 302 -14.15 -8.95 14.80
N ILE A 303 -15.19 -9.05 13.98
CA ILE A 303 -16.47 -9.66 14.33
C ILE A 303 -16.80 -10.69 13.25
N TYR A 304 -17.10 -11.92 13.64
CA TYR A 304 -17.40 -13.05 12.75
C TYR A 304 -18.76 -13.68 13.07
N GLU A 305 -19.35 -14.37 12.10
CA GLU A 305 -20.46 -15.29 12.34
C GLU A 305 -19.99 -16.50 13.18
N LEU A 306 -20.90 -17.06 13.98
CA LEU A 306 -20.69 -18.21 14.86
C LEU A 306 -21.93 -19.10 14.84
N ASP A 307 -21.80 -20.36 14.40
CA ASP A 307 -22.92 -21.31 14.21
C ASP A 307 -24.07 -20.74 13.35
N GLY A 308 -23.75 -19.81 12.43
CA GLY A 308 -24.73 -19.08 11.61
C GLY A 308 -25.46 -17.94 12.33
N GLN A 309 -25.05 -17.59 13.55
CA GLN A 309 -25.50 -16.39 14.28
C GLN A 309 -24.44 -15.29 14.21
N GLY A 310 -24.86 -14.03 14.25
CA GLY A 310 -23.97 -12.87 14.22
C GLY A 310 -24.50 -11.81 13.27
N GLN A 311 -24.68 -10.59 13.78
CA GLN A 311 -25.19 -9.44 13.05
C GLN A 311 -24.46 -8.18 13.52
N VAL A 312 -24.11 -7.30 12.57
CA VAL A 312 -23.55 -5.97 12.84
C VAL A 312 -24.44 -4.96 12.11
N TRP A 313 -24.86 -3.91 12.82
CA TRP A 313 -25.53 -2.76 12.26
C TRP A 313 -24.61 -1.56 12.37
N VAL A 314 -24.47 -0.81 11.28
CA VAL A 314 -23.91 0.53 11.30
C VAL A 314 -25.10 1.48 11.16
N GLU A 315 -25.23 2.43 12.09
CA GLU A 315 -26.33 3.40 12.14
C GLU A 315 -25.97 4.71 11.41
N THR A 316 -24.69 4.90 11.05
CA THR A 316 -24.38 5.63 9.82
C THR A 316 -24.67 4.75 8.60
N PRO A 317 -25.24 5.29 7.51
CA PRO A 317 -25.75 4.47 6.41
C PRO A 317 -24.66 3.62 5.75
N ASP A 318 -24.99 2.34 5.56
CA ASP A 318 -24.13 1.30 4.97
C ASP A 318 -23.38 1.81 3.71
N PRO A 319 -22.04 1.69 3.65
CA PRO A 319 -21.24 2.02 2.47
C PRO A 319 -21.69 1.36 1.16
N GLN A 320 -22.42 0.23 1.21
CA GLN A 320 -23.01 -0.42 0.04
C GLN A 320 -24.39 0.18 -0.35
N SER A 321 -25.10 0.78 0.59
CA SER A 321 -26.35 1.52 0.34
C SER A 321 -26.12 2.88 -0.33
N GLY A 322 -24.98 3.50 -0.03
CA GLY A 322 -24.55 4.80 -0.52
C GLY A 322 -25.43 5.99 -0.14
N VAL A 323 -26.49 5.82 0.65
CA VAL A 323 -27.23 6.95 1.24
C VAL A 323 -26.28 7.68 2.20
N LEU A 324 -26.41 8.99 2.32
CA LEU A 324 -25.75 9.75 3.39
C LEU A 324 -26.71 10.81 3.92
N ARG A 325 -26.93 10.83 5.23
CA ARG A 325 -27.54 11.96 5.92
C ARG A 325 -26.47 12.72 6.70
N VAL A 326 -26.62 14.03 6.76
CA VAL A 326 -25.75 14.98 7.46
C VAL A 326 -26.65 15.85 8.32
N GLU A 327 -26.64 15.62 9.63
CA GLU A 327 -27.41 16.41 10.59
C GLU A 327 -26.79 17.80 10.75
N ALA A 328 -27.60 18.85 10.91
CA ALA A 328 -27.15 20.23 10.78
C ALA A 328 -26.22 20.66 11.93
N GLU A 329 -26.36 20.07 13.11
CA GLU A 329 -25.47 20.34 14.25
C GLU A 329 -24.09 19.67 14.12
N SER A 330 -23.90 18.77 13.14
CA SER A 330 -22.68 18.00 12.94
C SER A 330 -21.62 18.73 12.08
N TYR A 331 -21.63 20.07 12.04
CA TYR A 331 -20.71 20.85 11.23
C TYR A 331 -19.26 20.82 11.76
N ASP A 332 -18.30 20.81 10.83
CA ASP A 332 -16.87 20.93 11.10
C ASP A 332 -16.42 22.39 11.17
N ARG A 333 -17.04 23.25 10.37
CA ARG A 333 -16.70 24.68 10.22
C ARG A 333 -17.96 25.50 9.97
N PHE A 334 -17.96 26.76 10.39
CA PHE A 334 -19.13 27.63 10.24
C PHE A 334 -18.73 29.11 10.11
N VAL A 335 -19.69 29.93 9.69
CA VAL A 335 -19.80 31.34 10.08
C VAL A 335 -21.23 31.57 10.54
N ASP A 336 -21.36 32.09 11.75
CA ASP A 336 -22.56 32.74 12.25
C ASP A 336 -22.32 34.26 12.20
N THR A 337 -23.34 35.03 11.84
CA THR A 337 -23.29 36.51 11.84
C THR A 337 -23.81 37.13 13.15
N THR A 338 -24.31 36.30 14.07
CA THR A 338 -24.78 36.68 15.40
C THR A 338 -23.88 36.09 16.50
N PRO A 339 -23.75 36.71 17.70
CA PRO A 339 -22.90 36.16 18.76
C PRO A 339 -23.66 35.33 19.80
N GLY A 340 -23.30 34.05 19.91
CA GLY A 340 -23.68 33.12 20.96
C GLY A 340 -24.98 32.34 20.73
N ASN A 341 -24.89 31.00 20.74
CA ASN A 341 -25.97 30.03 20.57
C ASN A 341 -27.25 30.36 21.39
N SER A 342 -28.27 30.85 20.69
CA SER A 342 -29.59 31.27 21.16
C SER A 342 -30.50 30.10 21.55
N GLY A 343 -30.32 28.93 20.93
CA GLY A 343 -31.02 27.70 21.30
C GLY A 343 -30.43 27.05 22.56
N GLY A 344 -29.13 27.29 22.82
CA GLY A 344 -28.42 26.90 24.03
C GLY A 344 -28.22 25.38 24.19
N ALA A 345 -28.36 24.60 23.12
CA ALA A 345 -28.23 23.15 23.13
C ALA A 345 -26.99 22.66 22.36
N TYR A 346 -26.62 21.40 22.61
CA TYR A 346 -25.53 20.63 21.99
C TYR A 346 -24.10 21.17 22.14
N ARG A 347 -23.82 22.43 21.75
CA ARG A 347 -22.45 23.01 21.71
C ARG A 347 -22.41 24.44 22.27
N ASN A 348 -21.20 24.88 22.63
CA ASN A 348 -20.90 26.15 23.30
C ASN A 348 -20.19 27.19 22.37
N ASP A 349 -20.23 26.96 21.06
CA ASP A 349 -19.82 27.91 20.02
C ASP A 349 -20.99 28.86 19.66
N ASP A 350 -20.79 29.73 18.66
CA ASP A 350 -21.77 30.79 18.34
C ASP A 350 -23.03 30.30 17.59
N VAL A 351 -23.01 29.10 16.98
CA VAL A 351 -24.12 28.62 16.13
C VAL A 351 -25.40 28.33 16.93
N ASP A 352 -26.52 28.86 16.46
CA ASP A 352 -27.86 28.73 17.06
C ASP A 352 -28.46 27.30 16.93
N ILE A 353 -28.22 26.44 17.93
CA ILE A 353 -28.66 25.03 17.96
C ILE A 353 -29.73 24.81 19.04
N GLU A 354 -30.93 24.32 18.67
CA GLU A 354 -32.01 23.90 19.60
C GLU A 354 -32.33 22.39 19.51
N GLN A 355 -33.03 21.84 20.50
CA GLN A 355 -33.53 20.45 20.42
C GLN A 355 -34.68 20.35 19.43
N THR A 356 -34.58 19.43 18.47
CA THR A 356 -35.60 19.27 17.44
C THR A 356 -36.78 18.40 17.92
N SER A 357 -37.99 18.71 17.44
CA SER A 357 -39.17 17.85 17.62
C SER A 357 -39.53 17.04 16.37
N ASP A 358 -38.61 16.92 15.42
CA ASP A 358 -38.79 16.16 14.18
C ASP A 358 -38.75 14.63 14.39
N GLU A 359 -39.15 13.87 13.36
CA GLU A 359 -39.14 12.40 13.36
C GLU A 359 -37.69 11.86 13.40
N GLY A 360 -37.22 11.58 14.61
CA GLY A 360 -35.87 11.10 14.92
C GLY A 360 -35.33 11.67 16.24
N GLY A 361 -35.81 12.84 16.65
CA GLY A 361 -35.14 13.64 17.69
C GLY A 361 -33.79 14.18 17.20
N GLY A 362 -32.89 14.51 18.14
CA GLY A 362 -31.63 15.20 17.85
C GLY A 362 -31.73 16.70 18.08
N HIS A 363 -30.95 17.48 17.33
CA HIS A 363 -31.01 18.94 17.33
C HIS A 363 -31.30 19.47 15.93
N ASP A 364 -31.57 20.76 15.81
CA ASP A 364 -31.56 21.46 14.53
C ASP A 364 -30.96 22.86 14.69
N VAL A 365 -30.46 23.41 13.58
CA VAL A 365 -29.91 24.76 13.53
C VAL A 365 -31.04 25.73 13.20
N GLY A 366 -31.40 26.54 14.18
CA GLY A 366 -32.43 27.57 14.08
C GLY A 366 -31.84 28.95 13.80
N TRP A 367 -32.70 29.98 13.84
CA TRP A 367 -32.39 31.43 13.83
C TRP A 367 -31.56 32.01 12.66
N MET A 368 -30.95 31.16 11.80
CA MET A 368 -29.97 31.53 10.77
C MET A 368 -30.31 32.80 9.98
N ASP A 369 -29.37 33.73 9.96
CA ASP A 369 -29.46 35.05 9.35
C ASP A 369 -28.74 35.11 7.98
N ALA A 370 -28.89 36.23 7.27
CA ALA A 370 -28.52 36.34 5.86
C ALA A 370 -27.02 36.62 5.68
N GLY A 371 -26.22 35.56 5.63
CA GLY A 371 -24.76 35.59 5.53
C GLY A 371 -24.11 34.33 6.12
N ASP A 372 -24.86 33.62 6.97
CA ASP A 372 -24.40 32.44 7.69
C ASP A 372 -24.14 31.26 6.76
N TRP A 373 -23.23 30.38 7.16
CA TRP A 373 -23.01 29.10 6.50
C TRP A 373 -22.44 28.03 7.43
N LEU A 374 -22.76 26.78 7.12
CA LEU A 374 -22.23 25.58 7.76
C LEU A 374 -21.45 24.77 6.73
N GLU A 375 -20.33 24.17 7.14
CA GLU A 375 -19.52 23.25 6.36
C GLU A 375 -19.30 21.91 7.07
N PHE A 376 -19.28 20.85 6.27
CA PHE A 376 -19.19 19.46 6.68
C PHE A 376 -18.21 18.73 5.75
N ASP A 377 -17.25 18.00 6.30
CA ASP A 377 -16.32 17.16 5.55
C ASP A 377 -16.89 15.73 5.43
N VAL A 378 -17.69 15.54 4.40
CA VAL A 378 -18.42 14.29 4.13
C VAL A 378 -17.59 13.33 3.29
N GLU A 379 -17.61 12.03 3.60
CA GLU A 379 -17.07 11.02 2.68
C GLU A 379 -18.21 10.39 1.87
N LEU A 380 -18.12 10.50 0.54
CA LEU A 380 -19.11 9.99 -0.41
C LEU A 380 -18.42 9.20 -1.53
N PRO A 381 -19.00 8.09 -2.00
CA PRO A 381 -18.56 7.44 -3.23
C PRO A 381 -18.73 8.30 -4.50
N ALA A 382 -18.00 7.95 -5.56
CA ALA A 382 -18.32 8.40 -6.91
C ALA A 382 -19.71 7.87 -7.30
N GLY A 383 -20.64 8.75 -7.68
CA GLY A 383 -22.04 8.35 -7.81
C GLY A 383 -22.98 9.46 -8.29
N ASN A 384 -24.24 9.06 -8.52
CA ASN A 384 -25.34 9.97 -8.85
C ASN A 384 -26.36 9.96 -7.70
N TYR A 385 -26.48 11.10 -7.04
CA TYR A 385 -27.29 11.31 -5.84
C TYR A 385 -28.48 12.21 -6.15
N ASN A 386 -29.63 11.90 -5.57
CA ASN A 386 -30.68 12.89 -5.33
C ASN A 386 -30.30 13.62 -4.04
N LEU A 387 -30.35 14.95 -4.02
CA LEU A 387 -30.07 15.74 -2.82
C LEU A 387 -31.37 16.34 -2.28
N SER A 388 -31.57 16.26 -0.97
CA SER A 388 -32.66 16.91 -0.26
C SER A 388 -32.18 17.55 1.05
N ALA A 389 -32.99 18.44 1.62
CA ALA A 389 -32.76 18.98 2.96
C ALA A 389 -34.07 19.08 3.74
N ARG A 390 -33.99 18.86 5.04
CA ARG A 390 -35.10 18.89 6.00
C ARG A 390 -35.13 20.24 6.68
N VAL A 391 -36.15 21.03 6.35
CA VAL A 391 -36.24 22.45 6.74
C VAL A 391 -37.62 22.80 7.27
N ALA A 392 -37.67 23.80 8.15
CA ALA A 392 -38.91 24.33 8.71
C ALA A 392 -38.94 25.86 8.66
N SER A 393 -40.14 26.44 8.69
CA SER A 393 -40.31 27.89 8.86
C SER A 393 -41.74 28.20 9.30
N ALA A 394 -41.89 28.99 10.37
CA ALA A 394 -43.22 29.44 10.78
C ALA A 394 -43.84 30.44 9.78
N VAL A 395 -43.02 31.31 9.17
CA VAL A 395 -43.47 32.44 8.33
C VAL A 395 -43.20 32.25 6.84
N GLY A 396 -42.20 31.45 6.48
CA GLY A 396 -41.70 31.32 5.11
C GLY A 396 -40.91 32.53 4.62
N GLY A 397 -40.20 32.35 3.50
CA GLY A 397 -39.36 33.37 2.87
C GLY A 397 -37.85 33.13 3.02
N GLY A 398 -37.44 32.25 3.94
CA GLY A 398 -36.05 31.84 4.09
C GLY A 398 -35.50 31.17 2.83
N ARG A 399 -34.21 31.37 2.56
CA ARG A 399 -33.57 30.87 1.33
C ARG A 399 -32.15 30.41 1.62
N TYR A 400 -31.79 29.26 1.05
CA TYR A 400 -30.49 28.64 1.23
C TYR A 400 -29.95 28.07 -0.09
N ARG A 401 -28.62 27.98 -0.18
CA ARG A 401 -27.86 27.37 -1.27
C ARG A 401 -26.98 26.26 -0.70
N VAL A 402 -26.83 25.19 -1.48
CA VAL A 402 -25.96 24.06 -1.13
C VAL A 402 -24.92 23.87 -2.23
N SER A 403 -23.68 23.59 -1.82
CA SER A 403 -22.55 23.32 -2.71
C SER A 403 -21.66 22.22 -2.14
N VAL A 404 -21.05 21.42 -3.01
CA VAL A 404 -20.03 20.42 -2.65
C VAL A 404 -18.76 20.74 -3.44
N ASP A 405 -17.62 20.82 -2.75
CA ASP A 405 -16.32 21.26 -3.27
C ASP A 405 -16.40 22.63 -3.99
N GLY A 406 -17.21 23.53 -3.44
CA GLY A 406 -17.52 24.84 -4.03
C GLY A 406 -18.40 24.81 -5.30
N ARG A 407 -18.72 23.63 -5.86
CA ARG A 407 -19.65 23.45 -6.97
C ARG A 407 -21.09 23.51 -6.45
N SER A 408 -21.96 24.34 -7.03
CA SER A 408 -23.36 24.44 -6.58
C SER A 408 -24.14 23.15 -6.85
N ALA A 409 -24.66 22.53 -5.78
CA ALA A 409 -25.45 21.31 -5.80
C ALA A 409 -26.96 21.58 -5.82
N GLY A 410 -27.41 22.73 -5.30
CA GLY A 410 -28.81 23.15 -5.35
C GLY A 410 -29.09 24.46 -4.61
N SER A 411 -30.34 24.92 -4.67
CA SER A 411 -30.85 26.03 -3.86
C SER A 411 -32.36 25.94 -3.73
N ASN A 412 -32.93 26.27 -2.57
CA ASN A 412 -34.38 26.29 -2.40
C ASN A 412 -34.86 27.46 -1.51
N THR A 413 -36.16 27.69 -1.50
CA THR A 413 -36.84 28.70 -0.67
C THR A 413 -37.83 27.99 0.24
N VAL A 414 -37.71 28.23 1.55
CA VAL A 414 -38.55 27.63 2.57
C VAL A 414 -39.87 28.40 2.62
N SER A 415 -40.97 27.74 2.26
CA SER A 415 -42.32 28.27 2.48
C SER A 415 -42.74 28.04 3.93
N SER A 416 -43.78 28.71 4.42
CA SER A 416 -44.32 28.43 5.77
C SER A 416 -44.74 26.96 5.85
N THR A 417 -44.07 26.20 6.71
CA THR A 417 -44.28 24.75 6.88
C THR A 417 -45.31 24.43 7.95
N GLY A 418 -45.67 25.42 8.78
CA GLY A 418 -46.64 25.34 9.88
C GLY A 418 -46.09 25.84 11.23
N GLY A 419 -44.77 25.88 11.38
CA GLY A 419 -44.06 26.26 12.60
C GLY A 419 -42.54 26.14 12.43
N TRP A 420 -41.76 26.68 13.37
CA TRP A 420 -40.29 26.53 13.38
C TRP A 420 -39.86 25.09 13.61
N GLN A 421 -40.62 24.37 14.42
CA GLN A 421 -40.42 22.96 14.75
C GLN A 421 -41.40 22.05 13.97
N SER A 422 -41.62 22.37 12.68
CA SER A 422 -42.55 21.63 11.80
C SER A 422 -41.90 21.41 10.45
N PHE A 423 -41.07 20.37 10.36
CA PHE A 423 -40.17 20.15 9.24
C PHE A 423 -40.83 19.52 8.01
N GLN A 424 -40.28 19.87 6.85
CA GLN A 424 -40.63 19.30 5.55
C GLN A 424 -39.35 19.04 4.76
N THR A 425 -39.27 17.88 4.10
CA THR A 425 -38.13 17.54 3.25
C THR A 425 -38.29 18.19 1.88
N GLN A 426 -37.40 19.12 1.54
CA GLN A 426 -37.35 19.78 0.24
C GLN A 426 -36.29 19.11 -0.66
N PRO A 427 -36.64 18.65 -1.89
CA PRO A 427 -35.64 18.24 -2.87
C PRO A 427 -34.85 19.47 -3.35
N LEU A 428 -33.55 19.31 -3.56
CA LEU A 428 -32.61 20.35 -4.00
C LEU A 428 -32.13 20.15 -5.44
N GLY A 429 -32.06 18.90 -5.90
CA GLY A 429 -31.62 18.54 -7.25
C GLY A 429 -31.00 17.15 -7.31
N THR A 430 -30.13 16.94 -8.30
CA THR A 430 -29.26 15.77 -8.39
C THR A 430 -27.81 16.20 -8.46
N LEU A 431 -26.95 15.58 -7.66
CA LEU A 431 -25.50 15.79 -7.66
C LEU A 431 -24.81 14.58 -8.28
N THR A 432 -23.82 14.81 -9.14
CA THR A 432 -22.88 13.77 -9.60
C THR A 432 -21.53 14.04 -8.95
N LEU A 433 -20.96 13.01 -8.31
CA LEU A 433 -19.59 13.05 -7.77
C LEU A 433 -18.69 12.19 -8.67
N ASP A 434 -17.61 12.82 -9.16
CA ASP A 434 -16.69 12.24 -10.16
C ASP A 434 -15.64 11.30 -9.53
N SER A 435 -15.54 11.28 -8.20
CA SER A 435 -14.55 10.57 -7.39
C SER A 435 -15.16 10.10 -6.08
N SER A 436 -14.67 8.99 -5.52
CA SER A 436 -14.96 8.60 -4.14
C SER A 436 -13.96 9.24 -3.18
N GLY A 437 -14.40 9.72 -2.03
CA GLY A 437 -13.54 10.19 -0.95
C GLY A 437 -14.16 11.31 -0.12
N ARG A 438 -13.32 12.05 0.62
CA ARG A 438 -13.73 13.25 1.37
C ARG A 438 -14.02 14.42 0.42
N HIS A 439 -15.18 15.03 0.61
CA HIS A 439 -15.68 16.23 -0.05
C HIS A 439 -16.08 17.27 0.99
N THR A 440 -16.04 18.56 0.66
CA THR A 440 -16.55 19.61 1.56
C THR A 440 -17.93 20.05 1.10
N LEU A 441 -18.96 19.65 1.85
CA LEU A 441 -20.33 20.15 1.74
C LEU A 441 -20.42 21.50 2.45
N ARG A 442 -21.04 22.50 1.80
CA ARG A 442 -21.40 23.79 2.40
C ARG A 442 -22.88 24.09 2.19
N VAL A 443 -23.55 24.56 3.24
CA VAL A 443 -24.88 25.18 3.18
C VAL A 443 -24.75 26.65 3.55
N ALA A 444 -25.27 27.56 2.74
CA ALA A 444 -25.20 29.01 2.97
C ALA A 444 -26.59 29.66 2.88
N VAL A 445 -26.89 30.57 3.81
CA VAL A 445 -28.20 31.23 3.95
C VAL A 445 -28.21 32.57 3.21
N ASP A 446 -29.05 32.65 2.18
CA ASP A 446 -29.28 33.85 1.36
C ASP A 446 -30.35 34.77 1.97
N SER A 447 -31.25 34.22 2.80
CA SER A 447 -32.33 34.95 3.47
C SER A 447 -32.77 34.22 4.73
N THR A 448 -32.93 34.99 5.79
CA THR A 448 -33.38 34.59 7.14
C THR A 448 -34.79 33.97 7.13
N ALA A 449 -35.18 33.34 8.25
CA ALA A 449 -36.46 32.65 8.46
C ALA A 449 -36.53 31.20 7.94
N LEU A 450 -35.54 30.38 8.29
CA LEU A 450 -35.59 28.92 8.22
C LEU A 450 -34.89 28.28 9.44
N ASN A 451 -35.36 27.11 9.86
CA ASN A 451 -34.57 26.12 10.62
C ASN A 451 -34.12 25.01 9.65
N LEU A 452 -32.96 24.42 9.91
CA LEU A 452 -32.35 23.34 9.13
C LEU A 452 -32.03 22.16 10.07
N ASN A 453 -32.67 21.01 9.82
CA ASN A 453 -32.44 19.78 10.58
C ASN A 453 -31.34 18.92 9.93
N TRP A 454 -31.46 18.57 8.65
CA TRP A 454 -30.45 17.77 7.95
C TRP A 454 -30.41 17.94 6.43
N LEU A 455 -29.37 17.41 5.80
CA LEU A 455 -29.26 17.18 4.37
C LEU A 455 -29.09 15.70 4.07
N GLU A 456 -29.70 15.21 3.00
CA GLU A 456 -29.62 13.79 2.62
C GLU A 456 -29.32 13.61 1.12
N PHE A 457 -28.32 12.77 0.85
CA PHE A 457 -27.92 12.27 -0.45
C PHE A 457 -28.47 10.84 -0.59
N THR A 458 -29.29 10.59 -1.61
CA THR A 458 -29.87 9.25 -1.88
C THR A 458 -29.40 8.76 -3.27
N PRO A 459 -28.67 7.64 -3.40
CA PRO A 459 -28.26 7.11 -4.69
C PRO A 459 -29.40 6.76 -5.64
N LYS A 460 -29.02 6.46 -6.88
CA LYS A 460 -29.91 6.16 -7.98
C LYS A 460 -29.68 4.72 -8.46
N GLU A 461 -30.37 3.80 -7.80
CA GLU A 461 -30.11 2.36 -7.74
C GLU A 461 -30.06 1.56 -9.06
N GLY A 462 -29.37 0.42 -8.98
CA GLY A 462 -29.58 -0.80 -9.76
C GLY A 462 -29.45 -2.04 -8.84
N PRO A 463 -30.17 -3.17 -9.06
CA PRO A 463 -30.46 -4.16 -8.01
C PRO A 463 -29.46 -5.32 -7.86
N SER A 464 -29.46 -5.98 -6.69
CA SER A 464 -28.50 -7.01 -6.20
C SER A 464 -29.06 -8.45 -6.11
N ARG A 465 -28.19 -9.46 -5.85
CA ARG A 465 -28.59 -10.86 -5.53
C ARG A 465 -27.49 -11.81 -5.00
N ASN A 466 -27.76 -12.42 -3.83
CA ASN A 466 -27.34 -13.75 -3.30
C ASN A 466 -25.86 -14.21 -3.25
N ASP A 467 -25.51 -14.76 -2.08
CA ASP A 467 -24.17 -15.17 -1.64
C ASP A 467 -23.89 -16.67 -1.84
N ASP A 468 -22.71 -16.99 -2.43
CA ASP A 468 -21.96 -18.26 -2.27
C ASP A 468 -20.76 -18.21 -3.25
N VAL A 469 -19.56 -17.81 -2.81
CA VAL A 469 -18.52 -17.36 -3.76
C VAL A 469 -18.10 -18.46 -4.74
N SER A 470 -18.03 -19.75 -4.35
CA SER A 470 -17.83 -20.86 -5.30
C SER A 470 -18.27 -22.23 -4.79
N GLY A 471 -18.52 -23.19 -5.70
CA GLY A 471 -18.88 -24.56 -5.33
C GLY A 471 -19.18 -25.50 -6.50
N VAL A 472 -19.61 -26.72 -6.18
CA VAL A 472 -20.04 -27.76 -7.14
C VAL A 472 -21.37 -28.38 -6.68
N THR A 473 -22.20 -28.84 -7.62
CA THR A 473 -23.50 -29.46 -7.32
C THR A 473 -23.81 -30.57 -8.34
N GLU A 474 -24.27 -31.73 -7.88
CA GLU A 474 -24.80 -32.78 -8.76
C GLU A 474 -26.21 -32.39 -9.22
N ILE A 475 -26.36 -32.11 -10.51
CA ILE A 475 -27.58 -31.55 -11.12
C ILE A 475 -28.40 -32.60 -11.89
N GLY A 476 -27.84 -33.79 -12.10
CA GLY A 476 -28.47 -34.90 -12.80
C GLY A 476 -27.65 -36.18 -12.65
N SER A 477 -28.24 -37.33 -12.99
CA SER A 477 -27.54 -38.61 -12.92
C SER A 477 -26.39 -38.64 -13.93
N GLY A 478 -25.16 -38.50 -13.43
CA GLY A 478 -23.95 -38.36 -14.27
C GLY A 478 -23.68 -36.95 -14.79
N GLU A 479 -24.28 -35.91 -14.19
CA GLU A 479 -24.05 -34.49 -14.53
C GLU A 479 -23.83 -33.63 -13.28
N ILE A 480 -22.75 -32.84 -13.28
CA ILE A 480 -22.46 -31.84 -12.23
C ILE A 480 -22.32 -30.44 -12.82
N GLU A 481 -22.68 -29.42 -12.03
CA GLU A 481 -22.45 -28.01 -12.31
C GLU A 481 -21.49 -27.43 -11.27
N PHE A 482 -20.39 -26.86 -11.74
CA PHE A 482 -19.51 -25.98 -10.97
C PHE A 482 -20.01 -24.55 -11.08
N PHE A 483 -19.86 -23.75 -10.04
CA PHE A 483 -20.25 -22.33 -10.05
C PHE A 483 -19.30 -21.45 -9.24
N VAL A 484 -19.25 -20.16 -9.58
CA VAL A 484 -18.56 -19.10 -8.83
C VAL A 484 -19.41 -17.83 -8.86
N ASN A 485 -19.98 -17.41 -7.73
CA ASN A 485 -20.74 -16.17 -7.63
C ASN A 485 -19.79 -14.98 -7.43
N THR A 486 -19.32 -14.39 -8.53
CA THR A 486 -18.59 -13.12 -8.56
C THR A 486 -19.10 -12.25 -9.72
N ALA A 487 -19.09 -10.93 -9.51
CA ALA A 487 -19.36 -9.95 -10.56
C ALA A 487 -18.29 -9.98 -11.68
N GLY A 488 -17.10 -10.51 -11.41
CA GLY A 488 -16.10 -10.80 -12.43
C GLY A 488 -16.22 -12.23 -13.02
N TRP A 489 -15.09 -12.69 -13.54
CA TRP A 489 -14.92 -14.01 -14.17
C TRP A 489 -14.61 -15.11 -13.15
N ALA A 490 -14.77 -16.34 -13.60
CA ALA A 490 -14.09 -17.51 -13.03
C ALA A 490 -13.52 -18.43 -14.11
N ASP A 491 -12.42 -19.09 -13.79
CA ASP A 491 -11.87 -20.27 -14.46
C ASP A 491 -12.06 -21.48 -13.53
N LEU A 492 -12.57 -22.59 -14.08
CA LEU A 492 -12.55 -23.90 -13.44
C LEU A 492 -11.30 -24.66 -13.89
N HIS A 493 -10.55 -25.17 -12.92
CA HIS A 493 -9.38 -26.02 -13.14
C HIS A 493 -9.66 -27.40 -12.58
N TYR A 494 -9.78 -28.44 -13.42
CA TYR A 494 -10.19 -29.77 -12.97
C TYR A 494 -9.50 -30.93 -13.67
N SER A 495 -9.42 -32.09 -13.01
CA SER A 495 -8.96 -33.36 -13.58
C SER A 495 -9.88 -34.51 -13.16
N LEU A 496 -10.16 -35.43 -14.09
CA LEU A 496 -11.01 -36.61 -13.87
C LEU A 496 -10.12 -37.85 -13.70
N ASN A 497 -10.35 -38.63 -12.64
CA ASN A 497 -9.67 -39.90 -12.32
C ASN A 497 -8.14 -39.82 -12.48
N ASP A 498 -7.55 -38.78 -11.90
CA ASP A 498 -6.11 -38.49 -11.91
C ASP A 498 -5.48 -38.34 -13.32
N GLY A 499 -6.31 -38.00 -14.32
CA GLY A 499 -5.88 -37.59 -15.66
C GLY A 499 -5.33 -36.15 -15.72
N GLY A 500 -5.01 -35.69 -16.94
CA GLY A 500 -4.49 -34.33 -17.17
C GLY A 500 -5.50 -33.23 -16.80
N GLN A 501 -5.00 -32.09 -16.33
CA GLN A 501 -5.82 -30.95 -15.93
C GLN A 501 -6.43 -30.23 -17.15
N ILE A 502 -7.68 -29.80 -17.00
CA ILE A 502 -8.48 -29.05 -17.96
C ILE A 502 -8.82 -27.70 -17.30
N ASN A 503 -8.55 -26.61 -18.00
CA ASN A 503 -8.79 -25.24 -17.54
C ASN A 503 -9.92 -24.61 -18.39
N VAL A 504 -10.95 -24.03 -17.77
CA VAL A 504 -12.17 -23.58 -18.47
C VAL A 504 -12.71 -22.24 -17.91
N ARG A 505 -12.70 -21.20 -18.75
CA ARG A 505 -13.44 -19.95 -18.49
C ARG A 505 -14.93 -20.27 -18.36
N MET A 506 -15.47 -20.08 -17.16
CA MET A 506 -16.86 -20.39 -16.83
C MET A 506 -17.78 -19.27 -17.37
N PRO A 507 -18.81 -19.59 -18.18
CA PRO A 507 -19.80 -18.61 -18.62
C PRO A 507 -20.49 -17.88 -17.46
N GLN A 508 -20.48 -16.55 -17.50
CA GLN A 508 -21.10 -15.70 -16.48
C GLN A 508 -22.52 -15.27 -16.86
N GLN A 509 -23.45 -15.35 -15.92
CA GLN A 509 -24.79 -14.78 -16.01
C GLN A 509 -25.23 -14.21 -14.66
N SER A 510 -25.57 -12.91 -14.63
CA SER A 510 -26.11 -12.22 -13.45
C SER A 510 -25.31 -12.43 -12.15
N GLY A 511 -23.99 -12.22 -12.19
CA GLY A 511 -23.10 -12.39 -11.04
C GLY A 511 -22.73 -13.84 -10.69
N ARG A 512 -23.22 -14.83 -11.45
CA ARG A 512 -22.87 -16.25 -11.30
C ARG A 512 -22.17 -16.77 -12.55
N ASN A 513 -20.92 -17.17 -12.40
CA ASN A 513 -20.22 -18.01 -13.37
C ASN A 513 -20.66 -19.47 -13.16
N SER A 514 -20.95 -20.25 -14.20
CA SER A 514 -21.15 -21.70 -14.04
C SER A 514 -20.69 -22.52 -15.24
N PHE A 515 -20.29 -23.77 -15.00
CA PHE A 515 -19.84 -24.71 -16.04
C PHE A 515 -20.26 -26.15 -15.70
N LYS A 516 -20.62 -26.93 -16.74
CA LYS A 516 -21.19 -28.28 -16.58
C LYS A 516 -20.27 -29.37 -17.09
N VAL A 517 -20.18 -30.47 -16.34
CA VAL A 517 -19.48 -31.69 -16.75
C VAL A 517 -20.48 -32.84 -16.75
N SER A 518 -20.66 -33.45 -17.91
CA SER A 518 -21.67 -34.49 -18.18
C SER A 518 -21.02 -35.80 -18.63
N GLY A 519 -21.74 -36.91 -18.47
CA GLY A 519 -21.29 -38.25 -18.88
C GLY A 519 -20.48 -38.98 -17.81
N LEU A 520 -20.61 -38.56 -16.56
CA LEU A 520 -19.93 -39.14 -15.41
C LEU A 520 -20.66 -40.40 -14.90
N THR A 521 -19.93 -41.25 -14.19
CA THR A 521 -20.41 -42.51 -13.59
C THR A 521 -20.20 -42.50 -12.08
N ALA A 522 -21.03 -43.27 -11.34
CA ALA A 522 -20.93 -43.30 -9.88
C ALA A 522 -19.57 -43.89 -9.44
N GLY A 523 -18.84 -43.14 -8.62
CA GLY A 523 -17.46 -43.43 -8.22
C GLY A 523 -16.38 -42.69 -9.03
N ASP A 524 -16.73 -41.95 -10.10
CA ASP A 524 -15.78 -41.05 -10.76
C ASP A 524 -15.33 -39.94 -9.81
N ARG A 525 -14.02 -39.72 -9.74
CA ARG A 525 -13.36 -38.75 -8.85
C ARG A 525 -12.84 -37.57 -9.66
N ILE A 526 -13.24 -36.36 -9.28
CA ILE A 526 -12.82 -35.12 -9.91
C ILE A 526 -12.08 -34.26 -8.90
N SER A 527 -10.78 -34.01 -9.10
CA SER A 527 -10.08 -32.96 -8.36
C SER A 527 -10.27 -31.64 -9.08
N TYR A 528 -10.54 -30.56 -8.35
CA TYR A 528 -10.80 -29.25 -8.95
C TYR A 528 -10.42 -28.09 -8.03
N PHE A 529 -10.21 -26.91 -8.62
CA PHE A 529 -10.16 -25.62 -7.95
C PHE A 529 -10.68 -24.53 -8.90
N PHE A 530 -10.91 -23.33 -8.38
CA PHE A 530 -11.27 -22.15 -9.15
C PHE A 530 -10.17 -21.10 -9.09
N THR A 531 -10.00 -20.35 -10.16
CA THR A 531 -9.31 -19.05 -10.16
C THR A 531 -10.36 -18.01 -10.56
N TYR A 532 -10.55 -16.94 -9.80
CA TYR A 532 -11.66 -15.99 -10.04
C TYR A 532 -11.31 -14.55 -9.65
N PHE A 533 -12.10 -13.58 -10.13
CA PHE A 533 -11.96 -12.19 -9.72
C PHE A 533 -12.54 -11.95 -8.33
N ASP A 534 -11.73 -11.39 -7.45
CA ASP A 534 -12.22 -10.73 -6.24
C ASP A 534 -12.07 -9.20 -6.41
N ALA A 535 -13.20 -8.51 -6.38
CA ALA A 535 -13.28 -7.07 -6.52
C ALA A 535 -12.83 -6.32 -5.25
N GLY A 536 -12.83 -6.98 -4.08
CA GLY A 536 -12.38 -6.40 -2.81
C GLY A 536 -10.87 -6.19 -2.75
N ILE A 537 -10.09 -7.07 -3.41
CA ILE A 537 -8.64 -6.91 -3.59
C ILE A 537 -8.23 -6.44 -4.99
N ASN A 538 -9.19 -6.23 -5.90
CA ASN A 538 -8.97 -5.94 -7.32
C ASN A 538 -7.94 -6.91 -7.95
N GLY A 539 -8.18 -8.21 -7.83
CA GLY A 539 -7.17 -9.23 -8.15
C GLY A 539 -7.76 -10.61 -8.44
N ALA A 540 -6.87 -11.59 -8.66
CA ALA A 540 -7.25 -12.98 -8.82
C ALA A 540 -7.06 -13.76 -7.52
N VAL A 541 -8.06 -14.56 -7.16
CA VAL A 541 -8.04 -15.48 -6.01
C VAL A 541 -8.18 -16.92 -6.52
N ASP A 542 -7.33 -17.81 -6.01
CA ASP A 542 -7.50 -19.25 -6.19
C ASP A 542 -8.26 -19.84 -5.00
N SER A 543 -9.24 -20.71 -5.26
CA SER A 543 -9.83 -21.55 -4.22
C SER A 543 -8.84 -22.64 -3.79
N SER A 544 -9.04 -23.20 -2.60
CA SER A 544 -8.37 -24.45 -2.23
C SER A 544 -8.71 -25.58 -3.23
N ARG A 545 -7.76 -26.49 -3.46
CA ARG A 545 -7.96 -27.66 -4.34
C ARG A 545 -8.80 -28.71 -3.63
N GLN A 546 -9.97 -28.99 -4.18
CA GLN A 546 -10.95 -29.93 -3.64
C GLN A 546 -11.00 -31.24 -4.45
N THR A 547 -11.86 -32.15 -4.00
CA THR A 547 -12.22 -33.39 -4.70
C THR A 547 -13.73 -33.60 -4.58
N PHE A 548 -14.40 -33.88 -5.70
CA PHE A 548 -15.78 -34.36 -5.75
C PHE A 548 -15.81 -35.82 -6.23
N THR A 549 -16.69 -36.64 -5.65
CA THR A 549 -16.90 -38.04 -6.07
C THR A 549 -18.38 -38.25 -6.37
N VAL A 550 -18.70 -38.69 -7.58
CA VAL A 550 -20.09 -38.78 -8.06
C VAL A 550 -20.85 -39.89 -7.33
N GLY A 551 -22.01 -39.54 -6.76
CA GLY A 551 -22.96 -40.52 -6.19
C GLY A 551 -22.68 -41.06 -4.78
N SER A 552 -21.82 -40.44 -3.96
CA SER A 552 -21.57 -40.85 -2.56
C SER A 552 -22.29 -39.96 -1.53
N GLY A 553 -23.06 -40.55 -0.61
CA GLY A 553 -23.70 -39.83 0.50
C GLY A 553 -23.76 -40.64 1.80
N GLY A 554 -23.38 -40.01 2.92
CA GLY A 554 -23.40 -40.58 4.27
C GLY A 554 -22.00 -40.87 4.85
N GLY A 555 -21.72 -40.38 6.06
CA GLY A 555 -20.54 -40.73 6.87
C GLY A 555 -20.76 -42.00 7.73
N SER A 556 -19.89 -42.35 8.67
CA SER A 556 -18.66 -41.69 9.16
C SER A 556 -17.70 -42.71 9.83
N ASP A 557 -16.53 -42.22 10.28
CA ASP A 557 -15.56 -42.87 11.19
C ASP A 557 -14.74 -44.09 10.71
N GLY A 558 -13.53 -44.21 11.28
CA GLY A 558 -12.55 -45.27 10.96
C GLY A 558 -11.11 -44.92 11.37
N SER A 559 -10.87 -44.72 12.67
CA SER A 559 -9.62 -44.18 13.23
C SER A 559 -8.44 -45.16 13.35
N ASP A 560 -7.31 -44.61 13.83
CA ASP A 560 -6.46 -45.13 14.94
C ASP A 560 -4.99 -45.55 14.74
N ASN A 561 -4.10 -44.66 15.22
CA ASN A 561 -3.16 -44.84 16.36
C ASN A 561 -1.72 -45.41 16.23
N GLY A 562 -0.84 -44.85 17.09
CA GLY A 562 0.44 -45.41 17.56
C GLY A 562 1.74 -44.83 16.95
N GLY A 563 2.76 -44.38 17.73
CA GLY A 563 2.78 -44.11 19.17
C GLY A 563 4.18 -44.12 19.85
N ASP A 564 4.69 -42.92 20.19
CA ASP A 564 5.40 -42.55 21.44
C ASP A 564 6.85 -43.05 21.78
N ASN A 565 7.52 -42.28 22.68
CA ASN A 565 8.85 -42.40 23.32
C ASN A 565 10.08 -42.13 22.43
N GLY A 566 11.15 -41.43 22.85
CA GLY A 566 11.53 -40.86 24.17
C GLY A 566 12.90 -41.41 24.64
N GLY A 567 13.88 -40.66 25.14
CA GLY A 567 14.07 -39.21 25.35
C GLY A 567 15.50 -38.90 25.87
N VAL A 568 15.76 -37.66 26.34
CA VAL A 568 16.77 -37.15 27.33
C VAL A 568 18.08 -38.00 27.53
N ASP A 569 19.31 -37.48 27.38
CA ASP A 569 19.92 -36.38 28.16
C ASP A 569 21.35 -35.98 27.67
N GLY A 570 21.84 -34.81 28.10
CA GLY A 570 23.24 -34.58 28.50
C GLY A 570 24.28 -34.01 27.51
N GLY A 571 24.95 -32.90 27.89
CA GLY A 571 26.30 -32.56 27.42
C GLY A 571 26.59 -31.06 27.14
N ASP A 572 27.07 -30.32 28.13
CA ASP A 572 27.42 -28.89 28.06
C ASP A 572 28.95 -28.63 27.88
N SER A 573 29.32 -27.36 27.66
CA SER A 573 30.61 -26.68 27.88
C SER A 573 31.74 -26.71 26.81
N ASP A 574 32.03 -25.51 26.31
CA ASP A 574 33.31 -24.81 26.19
C ASP A 574 34.60 -25.45 25.59
N GLY A 575 35.23 -24.67 24.68
CA GLY A 575 36.49 -24.02 25.07
C GLY A 575 37.77 -24.24 24.24
N GLY A 576 38.23 -23.19 23.55
CA GLY A 576 39.63 -22.70 23.66
C GLY A 576 40.78 -23.31 22.84
N ASP A 577 41.13 -22.63 21.73
CA ASP A 577 42.48 -22.12 21.33
C ASP A 577 43.73 -23.06 21.21
N GLY A 578 44.71 -22.68 20.36
CA GLY A 578 46.12 -23.07 20.53
C GLY A 578 46.97 -23.54 19.33
N GLY A 579 47.51 -22.61 18.51
CA GLY A 579 48.72 -22.81 17.65
C GLY A 579 48.56 -23.68 16.38
N GLY A 580 49.41 -23.64 15.34
CA GLY A 580 50.76 -23.07 15.12
C GLY A 580 51.64 -24.14 14.40
N THR A 581 52.55 -23.90 13.44
CA THR A 581 53.31 -22.69 13.02
C THR A 581 53.98 -22.87 11.63
N ASN A 582 54.67 -21.81 11.15
CA ASN A 582 55.84 -21.77 10.23
C ASN A 582 55.68 -21.76 8.68
N GLY A 583 56.43 -20.84 8.04
CA GLY A 583 56.70 -20.89 6.58
C GLY A 583 57.67 -19.90 5.91
N GLY A 584 57.97 -18.70 6.45
CA GLY A 584 58.82 -17.67 5.79
C GLY A 584 58.09 -16.83 4.70
N GLY A 585 58.48 -15.61 4.32
CA GLY A 585 59.65 -14.77 4.65
C GLY A 585 60.59 -14.57 3.44
N THR A 586 61.16 -13.39 3.12
CA THR A 586 61.06 -11.98 3.62
C THR A 586 61.24 -11.01 2.40
N ASP A 587 61.51 -9.68 2.41
CA ASP A 587 61.96 -8.70 3.43
C ASP A 587 61.75 -7.22 3.00
N GLY A 588 61.98 -6.30 3.97
CA GLY A 588 62.49 -4.90 3.90
C GLY A 588 62.18 -3.88 2.78
N GLY A 589 61.86 -2.63 3.17
CA GLY A 589 61.92 -1.47 2.25
C GLY A 589 61.35 -0.09 2.69
N ASN A 590 61.45 0.34 3.96
CA ASN A 590 60.84 1.61 4.43
C ASN A 590 61.75 2.86 4.25
N GLY A 591 61.17 4.06 4.04
CA GLY A 591 61.88 5.35 4.08
C GLY A 591 61.05 6.57 3.62
N GLY A 592 60.44 7.32 4.57
CA GLY A 592 59.73 8.60 4.30
C GLY A 592 60.59 9.85 4.57
N GLY A 593 60.15 11.04 4.10
CA GLY A 593 61.00 12.25 4.15
C GLY A 593 60.42 13.64 3.81
N ASN A 594 59.22 13.97 4.28
CA ASN A 594 58.73 15.33 4.65
C ASN A 594 59.23 16.63 3.95
N GLY A 595 58.31 17.39 3.34
CA GLY A 595 58.17 18.85 3.59
C GLY A 595 58.66 19.88 2.54
N GLY A 596 57.80 20.85 2.18
CA GLY A 596 58.10 22.06 1.38
C GLY A 596 56.82 22.75 0.87
N ASN A 597 56.75 24.09 0.84
CA ASN A 597 55.49 24.84 0.59
C ASN A 597 55.69 26.13 -0.25
N ALA A 598 54.64 26.51 -1.00
CA ALA A 598 54.42 27.77 -1.75
C ALA A 598 55.39 28.07 -2.93
N ASP A 599 55.10 28.94 -3.91
CA ASP A 599 54.00 29.90 -4.08
C ASP A 599 53.72 30.24 -5.58
N GLY A 600 52.53 30.80 -5.88
CA GLY A 600 52.23 31.80 -6.91
C GLY A 600 52.60 31.64 -8.40
N GLY A 601 51.59 31.58 -9.28
CA GLY A 601 51.73 31.93 -10.72
C GLY A 601 50.60 31.40 -11.63
N GLY A 602 49.71 32.29 -12.11
CA GLY A 602 48.54 31.91 -12.94
C GLY A 602 48.74 32.04 -14.45
N GLY A 603 47.96 31.27 -15.23
CA GLY A 603 47.90 31.30 -16.69
C GLY A 603 46.81 30.38 -17.23
N SER A 604 46.10 30.80 -18.28
CA SER A 604 44.83 30.20 -18.74
C SER A 604 44.93 28.87 -19.50
N ASN A 605 43.77 28.20 -19.59
CA ASN A 605 43.37 27.14 -20.52
C ASN A 605 44.05 25.77 -20.37
N GLY A 606 43.31 24.85 -19.75
CA GLY A 606 43.59 23.41 -19.76
C GLY A 606 42.38 22.61 -19.24
N ALA A 607 41.35 22.45 -20.07
CA ALA A 607 40.23 21.55 -19.74
C ALA A 607 40.76 20.14 -19.46
N GLY A 608 40.23 19.48 -18.42
CA GLY A 608 40.58 18.10 -18.15
C GLY A 608 40.18 17.24 -19.34
N LYS A 609 41.06 16.34 -19.81
CA LYS A 609 40.64 15.35 -20.79
C LYS A 609 39.70 14.37 -20.07
N VAL A 610 38.40 14.62 -20.16
CA VAL A 610 37.33 13.79 -19.63
C VAL A 610 37.62 12.31 -19.91
N VAL A 611 37.72 11.52 -18.85
CA VAL A 611 38.09 10.12 -18.88
C VAL A 611 36.80 9.29 -18.98
N PRO A 612 36.59 8.54 -20.09
CA PRO A 612 35.40 7.72 -20.27
C PRO A 612 35.16 6.75 -19.12
N LEU A 613 33.91 6.58 -18.71
CA LEU A 613 33.53 5.61 -17.67
C LEU A 613 33.76 4.16 -18.12
N PHE A 614 33.56 3.90 -19.41
CA PHE A 614 33.61 2.57 -19.98
C PHE A 614 34.47 2.53 -21.26
N GLY A 615 35.30 1.50 -21.40
CA GLY A 615 36.21 1.34 -22.53
C GLY A 615 36.68 -0.10 -22.71
N PRO A 616 37.69 -0.34 -23.58
CA PRO A 616 38.14 -1.69 -23.92
C PRO A 616 38.69 -2.56 -22.77
N ALA A 617 38.92 -1.98 -21.60
CA ALA A 617 39.37 -2.67 -20.39
C ALA A 617 38.24 -2.89 -19.35
N THR A 618 37.02 -2.41 -19.60
CA THR A 618 35.87 -2.59 -18.70
C THR A 618 35.46 -4.06 -18.69
N GLN A 619 35.30 -4.64 -17.50
CA GLN A 619 34.76 -5.99 -17.35
C GLN A 619 33.28 -6.01 -17.77
N LEU A 620 32.95 -6.89 -18.72
CA LEU A 620 31.61 -7.01 -19.29
C LEU A 620 30.88 -8.22 -18.70
N GLU A 621 29.63 -8.03 -18.30
CA GLU A 621 28.70 -9.15 -18.05
C GLU A 621 28.37 -9.87 -19.36
N PRO A 622 27.85 -11.12 -19.33
CA PRO A 622 27.51 -11.86 -20.54
C PRO A 622 26.59 -11.09 -21.50
N ALA A 623 26.71 -11.35 -22.80
CA ALA A 623 25.77 -10.79 -23.78
C ALA A 623 24.41 -11.51 -23.69
N ILE A 624 23.34 -10.74 -23.65
CA ILE A 624 21.95 -11.22 -23.67
C ILE A 624 21.58 -11.95 -24.98
N GLN A 625 22.38 -11.81 -26.03
CA GLN A 625 22.29 -12.62 -27.23
C GLN A 625 23.68 -13.00 -27.74
N VAL A 626 23.85 -14.27 -28.13
CA VAL A 626 25.12 -14.85 -28.59
C VAL A 626 24.88 -15.76 -29.80
N ASP A 627 25.70 -15.60 -30.83
CA ASP A 627 25.81 -16.57 -31.92
C ASP A 627 26.75 -17.70 -31.52
N ARG A 628 26.24 -18.93 -31.39
CA ARG A 628 27.04 -20.13 -31.09
C ARG A 628 27.49 -20.88 -32.35
N GLY A 629 27.11 -20.40 -33.54
CA GLY A 629 27.35 -21.05 -34.82
C GLY A 629 26.30 -22.12 -35.16
N ASP A 630 25.93 -22.97 -34.20
CA ASP A 630 24.84 -23.97 -34.34
C ASP A 630 23.47 -23.46 -33.88
N ALA A 631 23.44 -22.39 -33.07
CA ALA A 631 22.23 -21.74 -32.57
C ALA A 631 22.42 -20.23 -32.42
N LEU A 632 21.32 -19.48 -32.48
CA LEU A 632 21.20 -18.18 -31.84
C LEU A 632 20.73 -18.42 -30.40
N VAL A 633 21.48 -17.92 -29.42
CA VAL A 633 21.19 -18.08 -28.00
C VAL A 633 20.75 -16.73 -27.44
N THR A 634 19.55 -16.63 -26.87
CA THR A 634 18.99 -15.41 -26.27
C THR A 634 18.69 -15.66 -24.79
N ARG A 635 19.05 -14.72 -23.92
CA ARG A 635 19.32 -14.94 -22.50
C ARG A 635 18.76 -13.79 -21.65
N PHE A 636 17.70 -14.05 -20.90
CA PHE A 636 16.91 -13.03 -20.21
C PHE A 636 16.25 -13.55 -18.92
N SER A 637 15.64 -12.67 -18.13
CA SER A 637 14.97 -12.99 -16.85
C SER A 637 13.50 -12.63 -16.84
N ASP A 638 12.75 -13.28 -15.94
CA ASP A 638 11.34 -13.00 -15.66
C ASP A 638 11.05 -13.06 -14.14
N ARG A 639 9.90 -12.53 -13.72
CA ARG A 639 9.39 -12.51 -12.34
C ARG A 639 7.95 -13.02 -12.27
N ALA A 640 7.54 -13.42 -11.07
CA ALA A 640 6.13 -13.68 -10.76
C ALA A 640 5.19 -12.50 -11.11
N ARG A 641 4.02 -12.85 -11.67
CA ARG A 641 2.88 -12.00 -12.07
C ARG A 641 1.56 -12.62 -11.60
N ASP A 642 0.52 -11.79 -11.49
CA ASP A 642 -0.80 -12.19 -10.98
C ASP A 642 -1.84 -12.52 -12.05
N ARG A 643 -1.66 -12.02 -13.28
CA ARG A 643 -2.54 -12.24 -14.44
C ARG A 643 -1.74 -12.40 -15.73
N HIS A 644 -2.43 -12.54 -16.86
CA HIS A 644 -1.84 -12.52 -18.20
C HIS A 644 -1.79 -11.09 -18.75
N ALA A 645 -0.73 -10.72 -19.47
CA ALA A 645 -0.45 -9.33 -19.87
C ALA A 645 -1.53 -8.65 -20.75
N LYS A 646 -2.43 -9.42 -21.35
CA LYS A 646 -3.46 -8.92 -22.29
C LYS A 646 -4.84 -8.71 -21.65
N GLU A 647 -5.03 -9.13 -20.41
CA GLU A 647 -6.32 -9.12 -19.70
C GLU A 647 -6.63 -7.74 -19.08
N ASN A 648 -7.07 -6.80 -19.92
CA ASN A 648 -7.17 -5.37 -19.59
C ASN A 648 -8.20 -4.93 -18.53
N HIS A 649 -8.79 -5.89 -17.80
CA HIS A 649 -9.93 -5.72 -16.91
C HIS A 649 -9.63 -5.98 -15.42
N PHE A 650 -8.39 -6.31 -15.04
CA PHE A 650 -8.07 -6.70 -13.65
C PHE A 650 -7.12 -5.76 -12.91
N GLN A 651 -6.41 -4.87 -13.59
CA GLN A 651 -5.44 -3.94 -13.01
C GLN A 651 -4.55 -4.59 -11.92
N ALA A 652 -4.00 -5.77 -12.23
CA ALA A 652 -3.28 -6.62 -11.29
C ALA A 652 -2.04 -7.28 -11.93
N TYR A 653 -1.50 -6.78 -13.04
CA TYR A 653 -0.40 -7.41 -13.75
C TYR A 653 0.94 -6.70 -13.54
N ASP A 654 0.96 -5.38 -13.49
CA ASP A 654 2.19 -4.59 -13.42
C ASP A 654 2.68 -4.33 -11.98
N HIS A 655 1.84 -4.46 -10.97
CA HIS A 655 2.28 -4.37 -9.58
C HIS A 655 3.33 -5.46 -9.18
N TYR A 656 3.95 -5.29 -8.01
CA TYR A 656 4.89 -6.24 -7.41
C TYR A 656 4.24 -6.93 -6.21
N LEU A 657 4.44 -8.24 -6.13
CA LEU A 657 3.71 -9.14 -5.23
C LEU A 657 4.44 -9.24 -3.89
N SER A 658 3.74 -9.55 -2.78
CA SER A 658 4.41 -9.82 -1.50
C SER A 658 5.56 -10.80 -1.67
N PHE A 659 6.71 -10.47 -1.07
CA PHE A 659 7.93 -11.29 -1.11
C PHE A 659 8.55 -11.47 -2.52
N TYR A 660 8.35 -10.54 -3.46
CA TYR A 660 8.85 -10.63 -4.84
C TYR A 660 10.38 -10.84 -4.99
N TRP A 661 11.18 -10.59 -3.96
CA TRP A 661 12.63 -10.87 -3.95
C TRP A 661 13.00 -12.24 -3.35
N GLU A 662 12.06 -12.97 -2.74
CA GLU A 662 12.28 -14.26 -2.05
C GLU A 662 12.15 -15.40 -3.05
N ASP A 663 13.15 -15.48 -3.93
CA ASP A 663 13.37 -16.51 -4.96
C ASP A 663 12.22 -16.68 -5.98
N ARG A 664 11.49 -15.59 -6.25
CA ARG A 664 10.36 -15.48 -7.21
C ARG A 664 10.77 -14.97 -8.61
N THR A 665 11.97 -15.32 -9.06
CA THR A 665 12.49 -14.98 -10.39
C THR A 665 13.01 -16.19 -11.14
N ALA A 666 13.01 -16.07 -12.47
CA ALA A 666 13.50 -17.09 -13.39
C ALA A 666 14.58 -16.54 -14.32
N ALA A 667 15.55 -17.38 -14.63
CA ALA A 667 16.62 -17.19 -15.59
C ALA A 667 16.35 -18.06 -16.82
N ILE A 668 16.24 -17.45 -18.01
CA ILE A 668 15.70 -18.10 -19.22
C ILE A 668 16.73 -18.03 -20.36
N GLU A 669 16.92 -19.15 -21.05
CA GLU A 669 17.76 -19.25 -22.24
C GLU A 669 16.99 -19.91 -23.40
N ILE A 670 16.74 -19.15 -24.47
CA ILE A 670 16.22 -19.67 -25.74
C ILE A 670 17.40 -19.99 -26.65
N VAL A 671 17.53 -21.26 -27.02
CA VAL A 671 18.48 -21.82 -27.99
C VAL A 671 17.73 -22.12 -29.28
N ASP A 672 17.74 -21.15 -30.20
CA ASP A 672 17.12 -21.26 -31.52
C ASP A 672 18.12 -21.81 -32.53
N ARG A 673 17.91 -23.07 -32.97
CA ARG A 673 18.71 -23.70 -34.03
C ARG A 673 18.17 -23.42 -35.42
N VAL A 674 16.89 -23.03 -35.55
CA VAL A 674 16.27 -22.60 -36.81
C VAL A 674 16.99 -21.36 -37.35
N ALA A 675 17.43 -20.46 -36.47
CA ALA A 675 18.34 -19.35 -36.76
C ALA A 675 19.61 -19.75 -37.54
N LYS A 676 20.10 -20.99 -37.40
CA LYS A 676 21.32 -21.50 -38.05
C LYS A 676 21.09 -22.69 -38.99
N GLY A 677 19.83 -22.97 -39.35
CA GLY A 677 19.47 -24.03 -40.31
C GLY A 677 19.24 -25.42 -39.69
N GLY A 678 19.19 -25.51 -38.35
CA GLY A 678 18.53 -26.61 -37.65
C GLY A 678 17.00 -26.46 -37.69
N ASN A 679 16.30 -27.27 -36.88
CA ASN A 679 14.84 -27.41 -36.93
C ASN A 679 14.14 -27.36 -35.56
N SER A 680 14.83 -26.97 -34.48
CA SER A 680 14.24 -26.87 -33.14
C SER A 680 14.52 -25.53 -32.47
N ILE A 681 13.61 -25.14 -31.58
CA ILE A 681 13.80 -24.12 -30.55
C ILE A 681 13.72 -24.82 -29.20
N ARG A 682 14.72 -24.61 -28.36
CA ARG A 682 14.75 -25.09 -26.97
C ARG A 682 14.75 -23.90 -26.03
N MET A 683 13.90 -23.92 -25.01
CA MET A 683 13.97 -23.00 -23.89
C MET A 683 14.46 -23.77 -22.67
N ASN A 684 15.57 -23.36 -22.08
CA ASN A 684 16.01 -23.77 -20.75
C ASN A 684 15.53 -22.70 -19.75
N VAL A 685 15.05 -23.12 -18.58
CA VAL A 685 14.55 -22.25 -17.52
C VAL A 685 15.19 -22.68 -16.21
N ARG A 686 15.84 -21.76 -15.50
CA ARG A 686 16.33 -21.96 -14.13
C ARG A 686 15.56 -21.03 -13.20
N ALA A 687 14.70 -21.59 -12.36
CA ALA A 687 13.98 -20.82 -11.34
C ALA A 687 14.83 -20.71 -10.06
N GLU A 688 14.72 -19.60 -9.34
CA GLU A 688 15.45 -19.44 -8.07
C GLU A 688 14.80 -20.23 -6.93
N ASN A 689 13.49 -20.52 -6.96
CA ASN A 689 12.87 -21.58 -6.14
C ASN A 689 12.40 -22.75 -7.03
N LYS A 690 12.08 -23.89 -6.43
CA LYS A 690 11.53 -25.05 -7.15
C LYS A 690 10.14 -24.72 -7.72
N LEU A 691 9.90 -25.11 -8.97
CA LEU A 691 8.56 -25.18 -9.57
C LEU A 691 7.91 -26.54 -9.23
N ASP A 692 6.59 -26.57 -9.07
CA ASP A 692 5.90 -27.84 -8.86
C ASP A 692 6.03 -28.79 -10.08
N ASP A 693 6.21 -30.08 -9.80
CA ASP A 693 6.55 -31.08 -10.83
C ASP A 693 5.39 -31.40 -11.78
N LEU A 694 4.15 -31.04 -11.42
CA LEU A 694 2.96 -31.17 -12.25
C LEU A 694 2.53 -29.83 -12.90
N GLN A 695 3.03 -28.71 -12.38
CA GLN A 695 2.58 -27.36 -12.75
C GLN A 695 3.69 -26.43 -13.28
N ALA A 696 4.91 -26.92 -13.56
CA ALA A 696 5.98 -26.19 -14.25
C ALA A 696 5.65 -25.89 -15.75
N GLU A 697 4.55 -25.19 -16.05
CA GLU A 697 4.04 -24.96 -17.40
C GLU A 697 4.86 -23.95 -18.21
N ASN A 698 4.90 -24.16 -19.53
CA ASN A 698 5.50 -23.24 -20.48
C ASN A 698 4.68 -23.20 -21.78
N ARG A 699 3.95 -22.10 -21.97
CA ARG A 699 2.84 -21.94 -22.94
C ARG A 699 3.33 -21.20 -24.18
N TRP A 700 3.31 -21.85 -25.35
CA TRP A 700 3.89 -21.34 -26.61
C TRP A 700 2.83 -21.17 -27.71
N TRP A 701 3.06 -20.24 -28.62
CA TRP A 701 2.22 -19.97 -29.81
C TRP A 701 0.80 -19.52 -29.44
N TYR A 702 0.68 -18.24 -29.09
CA TYR A 702 -0.61 -17.59 -28.82
C TYR A 702 -1.59 -17.74 -29.99
N ILE A 703 -2.82 -18.15 -29.66
CA ILE A 703 -3.95 -18.28 -30.59
C ILE A 703 -5.16 -17.43 -30.20
N GLY A 704 -5.38 -17.15 -28.90
CA GLY A 704 -6.35 -16.15 -28.42
C GLY A 704 -7.76 -16.29 -28.97
N THR A 705 -8.37 -17.48 -28.90
CA THR A 705 -9.67 -17.78 -29.54
C THR A 705 -10.84 -17.58 -28.58
N ASN A 706 -10.73 -18.12 -27.37
CA ASN A 706 -11.77 -18.23 -26.35
C ASN A 706 -11.40 -17.44 -25.09
N THR A 707 -10.10 -17.30 -24.79
CA THR A 707 -9.56 -16.36 -23.78
C THR A 707 -8.33 -15.64 -24.32
N LEU A 708 -7.95 -14.53 -23.68
CA LEU A 708 -6.69 -13.80 -23.95
C LEU A 708 -5.45 -14.50 -23.36
N ALA A 709 -5.62 -15.71 -22.84
CA ALA A 709 -4.57 -16.57 -22.26
C ALA A 709 -4.38 -17.88 -23.05
N GLU A 710 -4.95 -17.99 -24.25
CA GLU A 710 -4.98 -19.23 -25.03
C GLU A 710 -3.80 -19.36 -26.00
N PHE A 711 -3.02 -20.42 -25.80
CA PHE A 711 -1.82 -20.81 -26.55
C PHE A 711 -1.98 -22.27 -27.00
N CYS A 712 -1.52 -22.63 -28.21
CA CYS A 712 -1.69 -24.01 -28.71
C CYS A 712 -0.56 -24.97 -28.30
N GLY A 713 0.62 -24.45 -27.95
CA GLY A 713 1.78 -25.22 -27.50
C GLY A 713 1.88 -25.24 -25.98
N ASN A 714 0.88 -25.79 -25.30
CA ASN A 714 0.85 -25.87 -23.84
C ASN A 714 1.42 -27.20 -23.32
N GLY A 715 2.14 -27.15 -22.21
CA GLY A 715 2.66 -28.33 -21.53
C GLY A 715 3.59 -28.00 -20.37
N VAL A 716 3.80 -28.98 -19.50
CA VAL A 716 4.77 -28.95 -18.41
C VAL A 716 6.18 -29.13 -18.97
N MET A 717 7.16 -28.41 -18.43
CA MET A 717 8.56 -28.54 -18.80
C MET A 717 9.17 -29.86 -18.31
N THR A 718 10.19 -30.35 -19.01
CA THR A 718 11.00 -31.47 -18.53
C THR A 718 11.98 -31.00 -17.46
N THR A 719 11.81 -31.49 -16.23
CA THR A 719 12.71 -31.24 -15.11
C THR A 719 14.04 -31.97 -15.29
N ASN A 720 15.17 -31.27 -15.08
CA ASN A 720 16.49 -31.88 -14.92
C ASN A 720 16.84 -32.09 -13.44
N ASP A 721 16.51 -31.09 -12.61
CA ASP A 721 16.70 -31.05 -11.16
C ASP A 721 15.72 -30.03 -10.53
N ASN A 722 15.75 -29.87 -9.21
CA ASN A 722 14.84 -29.01 -8.44
C ASN A 722 14.80 -27.52 -8.84
N ARG A 723 15.70 -27.02 -9.70
CA ARG A 723 15.69 -25.63 -10.19
C ARG A 723 15.80 -25.50 -11.71
N ASN A 724 16.25 -26.53 -12.43
CA ASN A 724 16.50 -26.47 -13.87
C ASN A 724 15.48 -27.31 -14.68
N TYR A 725 14.80 -26.63 -15.60
CA TYR A 725 13.72 -27.14 -16.44
C TYR A 725 13.99 -26.83 -17.92
N TRP A 726 13.35 -27.54 -18.84
CA TRP A 726 13.41 -27.19 -20.27
C TRP A 726 12.20 -27.65 -21.09
N LYS A 727 12.02 -27.02 -22.25
CA LYS A 727 11.05 -27.39 -23.27
C LYS A 727 11.69 -27.26 -24.65
N GLU A 728 11.41 -28.16 -25.58
CA GLU A 728 11.95 -28.12 -26.95
C GLU A 728 10.89 -28.55 -27.96
N GLU A 729 10.64 -27.70 -28.97
CA GLU A 729 9.68 -27.97 -30.04
C GLU A 729 10.32 -27.80 -31.43
N THR A 730 9.73 -28.46 -32.43
CA THR A 730 10.12 -28.42 -33.85
C THR A 730 8.97 -27.99 -34.77
N TYR A 731 7.78 -27.79 -34.20
CA TYR A 731 6.52 -27.60 -34.93
C TYR A 731 5.75 -26.39 -34.38
N ASN A 732 5.31 -25.52 -35.29
CA ASN A 732 4.51 -24.35 -34.98
C ASN A 732 3.02 -24.73 -35.11
N CYS A 733 2.37 -25.01 -33.98
CA CYS A 733 0.99 -25.51 -33.94
C CYS A 733 -0.02 -24.50 -34.50
N ARG A 734 0.23 -23.21 -34.34
CA ARG A 734 -0.61 -22.10 -34.84
C ARG A 734 -0.64 -22.07 -36.37
N GLU A 735 0.48 -22.40 -36.99
CA GLU A 735 0.69 -22.31 -38.44
C GLU A 735 0.54 -23.67 -39.16
N GLY A 736 0.38 -24.77 -38.41
CA GLY A 736 0.16 -26.11 -38.95
C GLY A 736 1.39 -26.73 -39.63
N ARG A 737 2.61 -26.29 -39.31
CA ARG A 737 3.85 -26.62 -40.03
C ARG A 737 5.09 -26.63 -39.13
N PRO A 738 6.25 -27.16 -39.56
CA PRO A 738 7.52 -26.95 -38.88
C PRO A 738 7.85 -25.47 -38.63
N ILE A 739 8.61 -25.21 -37.57
CA ILE A 739 9.08 -23.86 -37.20
C ILE A 739 10.05 -23.35 -38.29
N GLN A 740 9.91 -22.08 -38.68
CA GLN A 740 10.82 -21.40 -39.61
C GLN A 740 11.23 -20.02 -39.10
N LYS A 741 12.26 -19.41 -39.71
CA LYS A 741 12.67 -18.03 -39.39
C LYS A 741 11.55 -17.03 -39.71
N GLY A 742 11.39 -16.01 -38.87
CA GLY A 742 10.31 -15.04 -38.94
C GLY A 742 9.00 -15.49 -38.29
N ASP A 743 8.92 -16.72 -37.76
CA ASP A 743 7.78 -17.13 -36.94
C ASP A 743 7.71 -16.30 -35.64
N LYS A 744 6.48 -16.00 -35.22
CA LYS A 744 6.18 -15.28 -33.97
C LYS A 744 5.95 -16.28 -32.84
N LEU A 745 6.99 -16.56 -32.06
CA LEU A 745 6.89 -17.30 -30.81
C LEU A 745 6.51 -16.32 -29.69
N GLU A 746 5.21 -16.05 -29.56
CA GLU A 746 4.68 -15.51 -28.31
C GLU A 746 4.63 -16.64 -27.27
N PHE A 747 5.10 -16.37 -26.05
CA PHE A 747 5.11 -17.35 -24.96
C PHE A 747 4.93 -16.70 -23.58
N GLU A 748 4.58 -17.54 -22.61
CA GLU A 748 4.53 -17.20 -21.19
C GLU A 748 4.89 -18.45 -20.35
N ILE A 749 5.62 -18.25 -19.25
CA ILE A 749 6.00 -19.33 -18.32
C ILE A 749 5.12 -19.18 -17.08
N SER A 750 4.43 -20.25 -16.65
CA SER A 750 3.74 -20.23 -15.36
C SER A 750 4.79 -20.53 -14.27
N GLN A 751 5.10 -19.55 -13.43
CA GLN A 751 6.04 -19.70 -12.31
C GLN A 751 5.32 -20.28 -11.09
N PHE A 752 4.64 -21.42 -11.29
CA PHE A 752 3.92 -22.14 -10.24
C PHE A 752 4.94 -22.85 -9.33
N LEU A 753 5.20 -22.24 -8.17
CA LEU A 753 6.25 -22.65 -7.22
C LEU A 753 5.79 -23.82 -6.35
N ASP A 754 6.73 -24.65 -5.92
CA ASP A 754 6.47 -25.75 -5.01
C ASP A 754 6.18 -25.21 -3.60
N GLU A 755 4.94 -25.34 -3.14
CA GLU A 755 4.49 -24.87 -1.83
C GLU A 755 5.31 -25.42 -0.66
N ARG A 756 5.90 -26.62 -0.83
CA ARG A 756 6.71 -27.30 0.20
C ARG A 756 8.12 -26.69 0.32
N THR A 757 8.52 -25.82 -0.60
CA THR A 757 9.82 -25.12 -0.57
C THR A 757 9.69 -23.59 -0.52
N LEU A 758 8.48 -23.07 -0.30
CA LEU A 758 8.24 -21.64 -0.09
C LEU A 758 8.44 -21.23 1.37
N PRO A 759 9.22 -20.17 1.66
CA PRO A 759 9.32 -19.64 3.03
C PRO A 759 8.03 -18.98 3.52
N ARG A 760 7.32 -18.28 2.60
CA ARG A 760 6.08 -17.54 2.83
C ARG A 760 5.49 -17.04 1.50
N GLY A 761 4.22 -16.59 1.54
CA GLY A 761 3.44 -16.15 0.38
C GLY A 761 2.92 -17.32 -0.47
N ARG A 762 2.03 -17.02 -1.43
CA ARG A 762 1.40 -18.03 -2.29
C ARG A 762 2.37 -18.68 -3.29
N SER A 763 1.89 -19.74 -3.95
CA SER A 763 2.63 -20.59 -4.91
C SER A 763 2.25 -20.33 -6.37
N ASN A 764 1.03 -19.88 -6.63
CA ASN A 764 0.44 -19.70 -7.95
C ASN A 764 0.80 -18.33 -8.58
N TYR A 765 1.75 -18.33 -9.51
CA TYR A 765 2.14 -17.15 -10.29
C TYR A 765 2.21 -17.41 -11.79
N TYR A 766 1.78 -16.45 -12.59
CA TYR A 766 2.09 -16.38 -14.02
C TYR A 766 3.43 -15.66 -14.23
N GLY A 767 3.90 -15.61 -15.46
CA GLY A 767 5.11 -14.88 -15.88
C GLY A 767 4.78 -13.70 -16.77
N THR A 768 5.81 -12.98 -17.22
CA THR A 768 5.65 -11.91 -18.21
C THR A 768 5.36 -12.52 -19.59
N THR A 769 4.37 -11.99 -20.31
CA THR A 769 4.14 -12.39 -21.72
C THR A 769 5.22 -11.79 -22.62
N PHE A 770 5.94 -12.62 -23.38
CA PHE A 770 7.04 -12.20 -24.25
C PHE A 770 6.80 -12.55 -25.72
N LEU A 771 7.37 -11.76 -26.63
CA LEU A 771 7.43 -12.05 -28.06
C LEU A 771 8.87 -12.35 -28.49
N TYR A 772 9.10 -13.55 -29.01
CA TYR A 772 10.33 -13.96 -29.68
C TYR A 772 10.10 -14.11 -31.18
N ILE A 773 10.97 -13.53 -31.99
CA ILE A 773 10.98 -13.67 -33.45
C ILE A 773 12.07 -14.66 -33.82
N VAL A 774 11.68 -15.78 -34.43
CA VAL A 774 12.58 -16.90 -34.75
C VAL A 774 13.65 -16.46 -35.74
N GLY A 775 14.92 -16.61 -35.37
CA GLY A 775 16.08 -16.13 -36.11
C GLY A 775 16.55 -14.71 -35.76
N GLU A 776 15.82 -13.96 -34.92
CA GLU A 776 16.14 -12.57 -34.56
C GLU A 776 16.32 -12.36 -33.05
N GLY A 777 15.41 -12.86 -32.20
CA GLY A 777 15.51 -12.69 -30.75
C GLY A 777 14.20 -12.25 -30.06
N ILE A 778 14.31 -11.88 -28.79
CA ILE A 778 13.22 -11.29 -28.01
C ILE A 778 13.01 -9.82 -28.42
N VAL A 779 11.76 -9.36 -28.48
CA VAL A 779 11.43 -7.99 -28.91
C VAL A 779 10.35 -7.34 -28.04
N PRO A 780 10.43 -6.01 -27.79
CA PRO A 780 9.31 -5.23 -27.28
C PRO A 780 8.10 -5.36 -28.21
N TRP A 781 6.90 -5.61 -27.66
CA TRP A 781 5.70 -5.95 -28.44
C TRP A 781 4.49 -5.04 -28.16
N SER A 782 3.63 -4.93 -29.18
CA SER A 782 2.31 -4.32 -29.17
C SER A 782 1.30 -5.32 -29.75
N VAL A 783 0.03 -4.96 -29.87
CA VAL A 783 -1.04 -5.84 -30.35
C VAL A 783 -1.54 -5.42 -31.74
N THR A 784 -2.00 -6.37 -32.56
CA THR A 784 -2.60 -6.11 -33.89
C THR A 784 -3.83 -5.22 -33.84
N ASP A 785 -4.59 -5.30 -32.75
CA ASP A 785 -5.79 -4.51 -32.50
C ASP A 785 -6.01 -4.38 -30.98
N LYS A 786 -6.69 -3.31 -30.55
CA LYS A 786 -7.14 -3.09 -29.18
C LYS A 786 -8.65 -3.31 -28.99
N THR A 787 -9.30 -4.06 -29.88
CA THR A 787 -10.77 -4.13 -29.94
C THR A 787 -11.36 -5.05 -28.85
N VAL A 788 -12.69 -5.01 -28.77
CA VAL A 788 -13.55 -5.93 -28.02
C VAL A 788 -13.20 -7.38 -28.37
N PHE A 789 -12.57 -8.07 -27.42
CA PHE A 789 -12.32 -9.49 -27.51
C PHE A 789 -13.65 -10.25 -27.59
N THR A 790 -13.79 -11.04 -28.64
CA THR A 790 -15.02 -11.76 -28.99
C THR A 790 -14.73 -13.26 -28.97
N PRO A 791 -15.23 -14.06 -28.00
CA PRO A 791 -14.98 -15.50 -27.96
C PRO A 791 -15.36 -16.20 -29.28
N GLY A 792 -14.49 -17.11 -29.73
CA GLY A 792 -14.59 -17.82 -31.01
C GLY A 792 -13.85 -17.16 -32.18
N ARG A 793 -13.38 -15.91 -32.07
CA ARG A 793 -12.50 -15.27 -33.07
C ARG A 793 -11.03 -15.53 -32.71
N THR A 794 -10.27 -16.16 -33.61
CA THR A 794 -8.84 -16.41 -33.43
C THR A 794 -7.99 -15.14 -33.61
N LEU A 795 -6.77 -15.15 -33.06
CA LEU A 795 -5.72 -14.15 -33.25
C LEU A 795 -6.13 -12.71 -32.92
N GLN A 796 -6.98 -12.55 -31.91
CA GLN A 796 -7.33 -11.24 -31.34
C GLN A 796 -6.20 -10.73 -30.47
N ARG A 797 -5.87 -9.44 -30.57
CA ARG A 797 -4.74 -8.85 -29.83
C ARG A 797 -3.43 -9.67 -30.01
N ASP A 798 -3.19 -10.15 -31.23
CA ASP A 798 -2.00 -10.93 -31.59
C ASP A 798 -0.74 -10.06 -31.52
N SER A 799 0.35 -10.55 -30.91
CA SER A 799 1.51 -9.68 -30.65
C SER A 799 2.31 -9.39 -31.90
N VAL A 800 2.74 -8.14 -32.06
CA VAL A 800 3.58 -7.64 -33.15
C VAL A 800 4.75 -6.84 -32.57
N PRO A 801 5.96 -6.88 -33.17
CA PRO A 801 7.08 -6.10 -32.69
C PRO A 801 6.79 -4.59 -32.73
N ILE A 802 7.14 -3.86 -31.67
CA ILE A 802 7.08 -2.40 -31.66
C ILE A 802 8.06 -1.87 -32.72
N PRO A 803 7.64 -0.98 -33.65
CA PRO A 803 8.53 -0.37 -34.63
C PRO A 803 9.69 0.35 -33.95
N GLN A 804 10.92 0.21 -34.47
CA GLN A 804 12.13 0.75 -33.83
C GLN A 804 12.02 2.25 -33.45
N ARG A 805 11.35 3.07 -34.27
CA ARG A 805 11.12 4.50 -33.96
C ARG A 805 10.34 4.76 -32.66
N ALA A 806 9.45 3.86 -32.26
CA ALA A 806 8.65 3.95 -31.04
C ALA A 806 9.32 3.27 -29.82
N ARG A 807 10.47 2.61 -30.02
CA ARG A 807 11.28 2.03 -28.94
C ARG A 807 12.14 3.12 -28.28
N LEU A 808 11.59 3.79 -27.26
CA LEU A 808 12.31 4.87 -26.56
C LEU A 808 13.55 4.34 -25.81
N GLY A 809 13.48 3.15 -25.22
CA GLY A 809 14.62 2.47 -24.59
C GLY A 809 15.43 1.54 -25.52
N GLY A 810 15.17 1.54 -26.83
CA GLY A 810 15.70 0.49 -27.71
C GLY A 810 15.09 -0.88 -27.34
N ASP A 811 15.89 -1.93 -27.24
CA ASP A 811 15.40 -3.27 -26.90
C ASP A 811 15.10 -3.47 -25.40
N THR A 812 15.46 -2.51 -24.54
CA THR A 812 15.00 -2.48 -23.13
C THR A 812 13.57 -1.97 -22.99
N THR A 813 12.99 -1.40 -24.07
CA THR A 813 11.64 -0.83 -24.07
C THR A 813 10.63 -1.87 -23.62
N LEU A 814 9.72 -1.48 -22.73
CA LEU A 814 8.59 -2.31 -22.29
C LEU A 814 7.65 -2.63 -23.45
N HIS A 815 6.83 -3.67 -23.28
CA HIS A 815 5.67 -3.88 -24.15
C HIS A 815 4.64 -2.73 -24.00
N VAL A 816 3.74 -2.59 -24.97
CA VAL A 816 2.64 -1.63 -24.87
C VAL A 816 1.72 -2.00 -23.72
N GLN A 817 1.23 -0.99 -23.00
CA GLN A 817 0.32 -1.19 -21.87
C GLN A 817 -1.01 -1.82 -22.35
N MET A 818 -1.37 -2.94 -21.73
CA MET A 818 -2.55 -3.75 -22.04
C MET A 818 -3.34 -4.21 -20.79
N THR A 819 -3.07 -3.63 -19.60
CA THR A 819 -3.71 -4.01 -18.31
C THR A 819 -4.36 -2.87 -17.52
N ALA A 820 -4.30 -1.64 -18.07
CA ALA A 820 -4.80 -0.39 -17.49
C ALA A 820 -4.11 0.08 -16.18
N GLU A 821 -2.86 -0.32 -15.92
CA GLU A 821 -2.05 0.08 -14.75
C GLU A 821 -0.90 1.05 -15.12
N PRO A 822 -1.14 2.21 -15.77
CA PRO A 822 -0.04 3.02 -16.32
C PRO A 822 0.90 3.63 -15.26
N ASP A 823 0.49 3.66 -13.99
CA ASP A 823 1.22 4.19 -12.84
C ASP A 823 2.34 3.26 -12.35
N GLY A 824 2.17 1.94 -12.43
CA GLY A 824 3.19 0.94 -12.04
C GLY A 824 4.39 0.80 -13.00
N HIS A 825 4.42 1.55 -14.11
CA HIS A 825 5.34 1.24 -15.23
C HIS A 825 6.78 1.63 -15.03
N PHE A 826 7.07 2.70 -14.28
CA PHE A 826 8.46 3.14 -14.09
C PHE A 826 9.23 2.21 -13.13
N GLN A 827 8.57 1.20 -12.56
CA GLN A 827 9.12 0.16 -11.68
C GLN A 827 9.40 -1.17 -12.40
N GLN A 828 9.10 -1.30 -13.71
CA GLN A 828 9.23 -2.58 -14.42
C GLN A 828 10.67 -2.90 -14.85
N MET A 829 10.98 -4.21 -14.87
CA MET A 829 12.17 -4.76 -15.50
C MET A 829 12.20 -4.45 -17.00
N ALA A 830 13.37 -4.11 -17.55
CA ALA A 830 13.59 -4.08 -19.00
C ALA A 830 13.15 -5.39 -19.68
N THR A 831 12.51 -5.32 -20.86
CA THR A 831 12.03 -6.53 -21.58
C THR A 831 13.15 -7.48 -22.03
N ASN A 832 14.40 -6.99 -22.08
CA ASN A 832 15.60 -7.77 -22.36
C ASN A 832 16.50 -7.99 -21.13
N LEU A 833 16.00 -7.81 -19.89
CA LEU A 833 16.76 -7.98 -18.65
C LEU A 833 17.51 -9.31 -18.65
N GLY A 834 18.84 -9.33 -18.48
CA GLY A 834 19.67 -10.53 -18.59
C GLY A 834 19.41 -11.55 -17.48
N TYR A 835 19.62 -12.84 -17.76
CA TYR A 835 19.25 -13.92 -16.82
C TYR A 835 20.03 -13.89 -15.49
N GLU A 836 21.16 -13.17 -15.42
CA GLU A 836 21.97 -13.00 -14.20
C GLU A 836 21.51 -11.79 -13.36
N ASN A 837 20.59 -10.98 -13.90
CA ASN A 837 20.18 -9.69 -13.34
C ASN A 837 18.73 -9.66 -12.81
N GLY A 838 17.90 -10.68 -13.08
CA GLY A 838 16.55 -10.80 -12.49
C GLY A 838 16.55 -10.76 -10.96
N GLN A 839 17.24 -11.69 -10.31
CA GLN A 839 17.28 -11.78 -8.84
C GLN A 839 18.00 -10.58 -8.18
N PRO A 840 19.13 -10.06 -8.71
CA PRO A 840 19.71 -8.79 -8.23
C PRO A 840 18.80 -7.56 -8.41
N PHE A 841 18.00 -7.48 -9.47
CA PHE A 841 17.07 -6.38 -9.71
C PHE A 841 15.99 -6.33 -8.62
N VAL A 842 15.34 -7.45 -8.32
CA VAL A 842 14.31 -7.48 -7.25
C VAL A 842 14.90 -7.25 -5.86
N GLN A 843 16.13 -7.70 -5.60
CA GLN A 843 16.83 -7.39 -4.36
C GLN A 843 17.22 -5.91 -4.26
N GLY A 844 17.62 -5.26 -5.36
CA GLY A 844 17.84 -3.81 -5.41
C GLY A 844 16.57 -3.00 -5.24
N ARG A 845 15.44 -3.49 -5.77
CA ARG A 845 14.12 -2.91 -5.55
C ARG A 845 13.70 -2.99 -4.08
N ARG A 846 13.99 -4.10 -3.38
CA ARG A 846 13.77 -4.20 -1.92
C ARG A 846 14.50 -3.08 -1.18
N VAL A 847 15.76 -2.80 -1.51
CA VAL A 847 16.54 -1.69 -0.91
C VAL A 847 15.86 -0.34 -1.17
N HIS A 848 15.39 -0.09 -2.40
CA HIS A 848 14.72 1.17 -2.79
C HIS A 848 13.45 1.48 -1.97
N HIS A 849 12.72 0.43 -1.60
CA HIS A 849 11.43 0.46 -0.89
C HIS A 849 11.54 0.22 0.63
N THR A 850 12.76 0.08 1.16
CA THR A 850 13.03 -0.17 2.59
C THR A 850 13.33 1.13 3.34
N SER A 851 12.76 1.29 4.54
CA SER A 851 13.13 2.31 5.52
C SER A 851 14.52 2.05 6.10
N PHE A 852 15.39 3.06 6.06
CA PHE A 852 16.71 3.04 6.68
C PHE A 852 16.65 3.44 8.17
N LEU A 853 15.49 3.87 8.67
CA LEU A 853 15.24 4.06 10.11
C LEU A 853 15.03 2.71 10.81
N ASN A 854 14.05 1.93 10.35
CA ASN A 854 13.57 0.74 11.05
C ASN A 854 13.61 -0.57 10.23
N GLY A 855 13.92 -0.50 8.93
CA GLY A 855 13.96 -1.64 8.01
C GLY A 855 12.62 -2.04 7.40
N ALA A 856 11.50 -1.36 7.71
CA ALA A 856 10.19 -1.72 7.16
C ALA A 856 10.08 -1.43 5.66
N HIS A 857 9.43 -2.33 4.91
CA HIS A 857 9.12 -2.16 3.49
C HIS A 857 7.81 -1.35 3.32
N ASP A 858 7.72 -0.47 2.31
CA ASP A 858 6.60 0.49 2.19
C ASP A 858 5.33 -0.04 1.48
N GLU A 859 5.47 -0.95 0.51
CA GLU A 859 4.33 -1.39 -0.33
C GLU A 859 3.27 -2.28 0.35
N ASN A 860 3.65 -3.14 1.30
CA ASN A 860 2.76 -4.08 1.98
C ASN A 860 3.39 -4.50 3.33
N PRO A 861 2.69 -4.42 4.48
CA PRO A 861 3.21 -4.85 5.78
C PRO A 861 3.75 -6.29 5.84
N GLU A 862 3.16 -7.23 5.07
CA GLU A 862 3.59 -8.64 5.02
C GLU A 862 5.10 -8.79 4.76
N ASN A 863 5.62 -7.96 3.84
CA ASN A 863 7.02 -7.92 3.42
C ASN A 863 7.99 -7.86 4.61
N GLY A 864 7.58 -7.19 5.70
CA GLY A 864 8.25 -7.18 6.99
C GLY A 864 9.48 -6.27 7.02
N VAL A 865 10.41 -6.61 7.93
CA VAL A 865 11.60 -5.80 8.25
C VAL A 865 12.86 -6.39 7.60
N PHE A 866 13.58 -5.58 6.83
CA PHE A 866 14.92 -5.87 6.32
C PHE A 866 15.97 -5.32 7.29
N GLY A 867 16.32 -6.14 8.30
CA GLY A 867 17.14 -5.71 9.44
C GLY A 867 18.53 -5.14 9.10
N GLU A 868 19.13 -5.50 7.95
CA GLU A 868 20.43 -4.97 7.52
C GLU A 868 20.41 -3.46 7.22
N MET A 869 19.24 -2.92 6.84
CA MET A 869 19.02 -1.50 6.56
C MET A 869 18.51 -0.74 7.81
N SER A 870 18.15 -1.43 8.89
CA SER A 870 17.61 -0.81 10.10
C SER A 870 18.69 -0.05 10.86
N GLY A 871 18.39 1.17 11.34
CA GLY A 871 19.37 2.04 12.00
C GLY A 871 20.52 2.50 11.11
N LYS A 872 20.26 2.71 9.80
CA LYS A 872 21.24 3.16 8.80
C LYS A 872 21.02 4.60 8.30
N ALA A 873 19.84 5.17 8.53
CA ALA A 873 19.59 6.59 8.26
C ALA A 873 20.50 7.45 9.15
N GLY A 874 21.04 8.53 8.57
CA GLY A 874 22.05 9.35 9.23
C GLY A 874 21.51 10.24 10.35
N THR A 875 22.43 10.93 11.02
CA THR A 875 22.09 11.93 12.06
C THR A 875 21.21 13.06 11.51
N HIS A 876 21.33 13.39 10.22
CA HIS A 876 20.48 14.33 9.49
C HIS A 876 20.07 13.71 8.14
N TYR A 877 18.82 13.93 7.70
CA TYR A 877 18.25 13.38 6.46
C TYR A 877 17.00 14.14 5.98
N ILE A 878 16.58 13.92 4.72
CA ILE A 878 15.28 14.38 4.19
C ILE A 878 14.23 13.27 4.35
N ASN A 879 14.51 12.08 3.84
CA ASN A 879 13.56 10.96 3.79
C ASN A 879 14.25 9.63 4.14
N ASP A 880 13.50 8.66 4.67
CA ASP A 880 14.09 7.41 5.19
C ASP A 880 14.18 6.28 4.15
N ARG A 881 13.61 6.46 2.96
CA ARG A 881 13.63 5.48 1.87
C ARG A 881 13.64 6.17 0.50
N CYS A 882 14.24 5.55 -0.50
CA CYS A 882 14.37 6.15 -1.84
C CYS A 882 12.99 6.43 -2.48
N ALA A 883 12.05 5.50 -2.31
CA ALA A 883 10.67 5.61 -2.79
C ALA A 883 9.86 6.76 -2.14
N GLY A 884 10.30 7.26 -0.98
CA GLY A 884 9.65 8.37 -0.27
C GLY A 884 9.69 9.67 -1.07
N CYS A 885 10.80 9.91 -1.78
CA CYS A 885 10.95 11.00 -2.75
C CYS A 885 10.52 10.56 -4.16
N HIS A 886 10.96 9.36 -4.61
CA HIS A 886 10.69 8.83 -5.94
C HIS A 886 9.39 8.00 -5.99
N VAL A 887 8.24 8.67 -5.85
CA VAL A 887 6.92 8.01 -5.83
C VAL A 887 6.71 7.15 -7.08
N ARG A 888 6.60 5.82 -6.90
CA ARG A 888 6.58 4.80 -7.99
C ARG A 888 7.71 4.94 -9.04
N ASN A 889 8.92 5.36 -8.63
CA ASN A 889 10.03 5.73 -9.52
C ASN A 889 9.78 6.96 -10.43
N GLY A 890 8.65 7.64 -10.24
CA GLY A 890 8.26 8.88 -10.91
C GLY A 890 8.81 10.13 -10.24
N ARG A 891 8.08 11.23 -10.38
CA ARG A 891 8.39 12.50 -9.73
C ARG A 891 7.74 12.56 -8.34
N ALA A 892 8.26 13.42 -7.48
CA ALA A 892 7.50 13.84 -6.30
C ALA A 892 6.29 14.70 -6.71
N PRO A 893 5.19 14.71 -5.94
CA PRO A 893 4.12 15.68 -6.10
C PRO A 893 4.52 17.07 -5.59
N VAL A 894 3.71 18.07 -5.92
CA VAL A 894 3.74 19.41 -5.29
C VAL A 894 2.89 19.38 -4.02
N ALA A 895 3.46 19.79 -2.88
CA ALA A 895 2.70 19.91 -1.63
C ALA A 895 1.78 21.15 -1.64
N PRO A 896 0.69 21.16 -0.83
CA PRO A 896 -0.09 22.35 -0.52
C PRO A 896 0.75 23.50 0.06
N ASN A 897 0.22 24.72 0.00
CA ASN A 897 0.91 25.88 0.57
C ASN A 897 1.02 25.74 2.10
N GLY A 898 2.17 26.10 2.67
CA GLY A 898 2.49 25.94 4.09
C GLY A 898 2.89 24.53 4.52
N GLU A 899 2.72 23.51 3.66
CA GLU A 899 3.16 22.14 3.95
C GLU A 899 4.65 21.92 3.61
N ALA A 900 5.28 20.98 4.32
CA ALA A 900 6.69 20.66 4.18
C ALA A 900 6.99 19.96 2.85
N LEU A 901 8.02 20.42 2.14
CA LEU A 901 8.47 19.82 0.87
C LEU A 901 9.41 18.61 1.08
N ASP A 902 9.01 17.66 1.94
CA ASP A 902 9.85 16.55 2.42
C ASP A 902 10.14 15.41 1.40
N LYS A 903 9.80 15.67 0.14
CA LYS A 903 10.05 14.82 -1.05
C LYS A 903 10.91 15.55 -2.10
N TRP A 904 11.36 16.76 -1.78
CA TRP A 904 12.17 17.62 -2.63
C TRP A 904 13.54 17.82 -1.99
N VAL A 905 14.57 18.01 -2.82
CA VAL A 905 15.91 18.35 -2.35
C VAL A 905 16.11 19.86 -2.46
N PHE A 906 16.32 20.53 -1.34
CA PHE A 906 16.79 21.91 -1.32
C PHE A 906 18.31 21.90 -1.21
N ARG A 907 19.00 22.07 -2.34
CA ARG A 907 20.44 22.37 -2.33
C ARG A 907 20.60 23.80 -1.82
N ILE A 908 21.57 24.03 -0.94
CA ILE A 908 21.79 25.31 -0.24
C ILE A 908 23.27 25.70 -0.27
N GLY A 909 23.57 26.98 -0.06
CA GLY A 909 24.94 27.47 0.00
C GLY A 909 25.10 28.88 0.58
N ASP A 910 26.36 29.25 0.80
CA ASP A 910 26.76 30.60 1.19
C ASP A 910 26.68 31.60 0.01
N ALA A 911 27.08 32.86 0.26
CA ALA A 911 27.12 33.92 -0.76
C ALA A 911 28.06 33.65 -1.95
N ASN A 912 28.88 32.58 -1.90
CA ASN A 912 29.87 32.19 -2.90
C ASN A 912 29.54 30.83 -3.56
N GLY A 913 28.44 30.16 -3.18
CA GLY A 913 28.12 28.78 -3.60
C GLY A 913 28.95 27.70 -2.90
N GLY A 914 29.65 28.04 -1.80
CA GLY A 914 30.17 27.08 -0.84
C GLY A 914 29.05 26.46 -0.01
N PRO A 915 29.33 25.42 0.80
CA PRO A 915 28.36 24.92 1.77
C PRO A 915 27.85 26.05 2.68
N ASP A 916 26.56 26.01 3.01
CA ASP A 916 25.99 26.80 4.09
C ASP A 916 26.80 26.56 5.39
N PRO A 917 27.21 27.61 6.12
CA PRO A 917 28.08 27.45 7.28
C PRO A 917 27.52 26.55 8.37
N GLU A 918 26.20 26.51 8.54
CA GLU A 918 25.51 25.83 9.64
C GLU A 918 24.83 24.52 9.20
N ARG A 919 24.66 24.29 7.88
CA ARG A 919 23.77 23.24 7.31
C ARG A 919 24.31 22.49 6.08
N GLY A 920 25.57 22.69 5.67
CA GLY A 920 26.14 21.92 4.56
C GLY A 920 25.61 22.32 3.17
N ARG A 921 25.41 21.37 2.25
CA ARG A 921 25.01 21.63 0.85
C ARG A 921 23.57 21.27 0.52
N VAL A 922 22.88 20.56 1.41
CA VAL A 922 21.46 20.19 1.28
C VAL A 922 20.77 20.40 2.61
N LEU A 923 19.60 21.05 2.60
CA LEU A 923 18.79 21.23 3.80
C LEU A 923 18.17 19.89 4.23
N GLN A 924 18.55 19.38 5.41
CA GLN A 924 18.11 18.11 5.98
C GLN A 924 17.10 18.33 7.14
N PRO A 925 15.77 18.31 6.86
CA PRO A 925 14.73 18.69 7.83
C PRO A 925 14.52 17.72 8.99
N ARG A 926 15.01 16.46 8.89
CA ARG A 926 14.83 15.42 9.90
C ARG A 926 16.17 15.03 10.53
N ASN A 927 16.17 14.60 11.80
CA ASN A 927 17.38 14.19 12.51
C ASN A 927 17.18 12.90 13.33
N ILE A 928 18.28 12.32 13.84
CA ILE A 928 18.28 11.20 14.79
C ILE A 928 19.37 11.42 15.85
N GLY A 929 19.04 11.23 17.14
CA GLY A 929 20.04 11.19 18.22
C GLY A 929 20.54 12.55 18.71
N ILE A 930 20.16 13.65 18.06
CA ILE A 930 20.36 15.02 18.56
C ILE A 930 19.29 15.33 19.61
N ASN A 931 19.65 16.13 20.63
CA ASN A 931 18.83 16.39 21.83
C ASN A 931 17.55 17.25 21.59
N ASN A 932 17.18 17.50 20.33
CA ASN A 932 15.86 17.99 19.91
C ASN A 932 15.44 17.24 18.65
N ALA A 933 14.83 16.06 18.81
CA ALA A 933 14.36 15.20 17.72
C ALA A 933 13.23 15.80 16.84
N SER A 934 12.74 16.99 17.21
CA SER A 934 11.71 17.77 16.52
C SER A 934 12.27 18.97 15.73
N ALA A 935 13.60 19.14 15.68
CA ALA A 935 14.26 20.25 14.99
C ALA A 935 15.50 19.78 14.21
N GLY A 936 15.32 19.36 12.96
CA GLY A 936 16.41 19.27 11.98
C GLY A 936 16.90 20.65 11.54
N GLU A 937 17.58 20.72 10.40
CA GLU A 937 18.24 21.95 9.91
C GLU A 937 17.28 23.07 9.46
N GLY A 938 15.99 22.75 9.38
CA GLY A 938 14.93 23.63 8.92
C GLY A 938 14.02 22.91 7.93
N VAL A 939 12.77 23.36 7.86
CA VAL A 939 11.78 22.91 6.88
C VAL A 939 11.60 24.01 5.85
N ALA A 940 11.54 23.62 4.57
CA ALA A 940 11.13 24.48 3.48
C ALA A 940 9.68 24.15 3.07
N SER A 941 8.86 25.19 2.91
CA SER A 941 7.46 25.11 2.45
C SER A 941 7.20 26.16 1.37
N ILE A 942 6.14 25.98 0.58
CA ILE A 942 5.67 27.01 -0.37
C ILE A 942 4.70 27.92 0.38
N ALA A 943 5.08 29.14 0.71
CA ALA A 943 4.19 30.09 1.38
C ALA A 943 3.00 30.46 0.47
N PHE A 944 3.29 30.77 -0.80
CA PHE A 944 2.28 31.04 -1.83
C PHE A 944 2.86 30.96 -3.25
N TRP A 945 1.98 30.91 -4.25
CA TRP A 945 2.32 31.00 -5.66
C TRP A 945 2.10 32.44 -6.19
N SER A 946 3.09 32.98 -6.89
CA SER A 946 2.96 34.23 -7.64
C SER A 946 2.53 33.90 -9.08
N GLU A 947 1.37 34.37 -9.52
CA GLU A 947 0.86 34.13 -10.88
C GLU A 947 0.96 35.35 -11.80
N SER A 948 1.30 35.11 -13.07
CA SER A 948 1.31 36.12 -14.14
C SER A 948 1.15 35.46 -15.51
N ASN A 949 0.30 36.00 -16.39
CA ASN A 949 0.06 35.50 -17.75
C ASN A 949 -0.31 33.99 -17.85
N GLY A 950 -0.94 33.44 -16.81
CA GLY A 950 -1.29 32.02 -16.69
C GLY A 950 -0.13 31.10 -16.30
N LEU A 951 1.05 31.65 -15.99
CA LEU A 951 2.19 30.94 -15.41
C LEU A 951 2.28 31.27 -13.92
N ARG A 952 2.84 30.35 -13.12
CA ARG A 952 3.06 30.54 -11.67
C ARG A 952 4.52 30.27 -11.28
N SER A 953 5.02 30.97 -10.27
CA SER A 953 6.32 30.69 -9.61
C SER A 953 6.13 30.53 -8.10
N PRO A 954 6.89 29.64 -7.44
CA PRO A 954 6.77 29.44 -6.00
C PRO A 954 7.46 30.57 -5.22
N ASN A 955 6.95 30.87 -4.03
CA ASN A 955 7.62 31.72 -3.04
C ASN A 955 7.82 30.86 -1.79
N TYR A 956 9.08 30.61 -1.43
CA TYR A 956 9.43 29.71 -0.33
C TYR A 956 9.56 30.45 0.99
N GLU A 957 9.27 29.74 2.07
CA GLU A 957 9.61 30.11 3.45
C GLU A 957 10.44 29.00 4.09
N PHE A 958 11.23 29.34 5.11
CA PHE A 958 12.18 28.44 5.77
C PHE A 958 12.07 28.61 7.29
N SER A 959 11.73 27.55 8.02
CA SER A 959 11.45 27.65 9.46
C SER A 959 12.67 28.00 10.32
N TYR A 960 13.89 27.72 9.84
CA TYR A 960 15.17 28.05 10.48
C TYR A 960 15.95 29.10 9.68
N GLY A 961 15.23 30.04 9.05
CA GLY A 961 15.82 31.14 8.27
C GLY A 961 16.24 30.70 6.86
N ALA A 962 16.03 31.59 5.89
CA ALA A 962 16.40 31.32 4.51
C ALA A 962 17.93 31.21 4.38
N PRO A 963 18.45 30.25 3.60
CA PRO A 963 19.85 30.24 3.16
C PRO A 963 20.11 31.42 2.21
N GLU A 964 21.36 31.87 2.13
CA GLU A 964 21.77 32.97 1.23
C GLU A 964 21.57 32.58 -0.24
N THR A 965 21.92 31.34 -0.60
CA THR A 965 21.64 30.75 -1.92
C THR A 965 20.98 29.37 -1.81
N PHE A 966 20.05 29.05 -2.72
CA PHE A 966 19.42 27.74 -2.80
C PHE A 966 18.94 27.36 -4.21
N SER A 967 18.72 26.06 -4.41
CA SER A 967 18.18 25.45 -5.62
C SER A 967 17.15 24.38 -5.20
N ALA A 968 15.86 24.68 -5.40
CA ALA A 968 14.75 23.78 -5.07
C ALA A 968 14.56 22.73 -6.17
N ARG A 969 14.58 21.44 -5.81
CA ARG A 969 14.65 20.33 -6.78
C ARG A 969 13.65 19.22 -6.44
N ILE A 970 12.55 19.18 -7.18
CA ILE A 970 11.55 18.10 -7.14
C ILE A 970 12.19 16.79 -7.64
N ALA A 971 11.96 15.66 -6.96
CA ALA A 971 12.57 14.38 -7.34
C ALA A 971 12.28 14.03 -8.82
N PRO A 972 13.28 13.69 -9.66
CA PRO A 972 13.08 13.32 -11.06
C PRO A 972 12.62 11.86 -11.20
N ASN A 973 12.02 11.52 -12.34
CA ASN A 973 11.81 10.13 -12.72
C ASN A 973 13.14 9.42 -13.02
N ILE A 974 13.28 8.17 -12.58
CA ILE A 974 14.56 7.42 -12.62
C ILE A 974 14.58 6.28 -13.66
N ASN A 975 13.50 6.10 -14.43
CA ASN A 975 13.43 5.06 -15.45
C ASN A 975 14.40 5.32 -16.62
N GLY A 976 15.08 4.26 -17.08
CA GLY A 976 16.01 4.32 -18.21
C GLY A 976 17.37 4.98 -17.96
N ILE A 977 17.70 5.47 -16.76
CA ILE A 977 18.93 6.27 -16.58
C ILE A 977 20.24 5.49 -16.82
N GLY A 978 20.23 4.16 -16.70
CA GLY A 978 21.36 3.33 -17.11
C GLY A 978 21.66 3.38 -18.62
N LEU A 979 20.64 3.59 -19.47
CA LEU A 979 20.87 3.85 -20.89
C LEU A 979 21.57 5.19 -21.13
N LEU A 980 21.30 6.20 -20.29
CA LEU A 980 21.94 7.53 -20.36
C LEU A 980 23.38 7.49 -19.81
N GLU A 981 23.65 6.63 -18.83
CA GLU A 981 25.02 6.29 -18.39
C GLU A 981 25.81 5.62 -19.52
N ALA A 982 25.15 4.73 -20.27
CA ALA A 982 25.77 3.97 -21.35
C ALA A 982 26.07 4.79 -22.62
N ILE A 983 25.60 6.04 -22.77
CA ILE A 983 25.97 6.93 -23.89
C ILE A 983 27.48 7.26 -23.80
N PRO A 984 28.30 7.06 -24.84
CA PRO A 984 29.72 7.45 -24.82
C PRO A 984 29.91 8.95 -24.55
N GLU A 985 30.88 9.33 -23.73
CA GLU A 985 31.19 10.74 -23.41
C GLU A 985 31.48 11.53 -24.68
N ALA A 986 32.19 10.93 -25.65
CA ALA A 986 32.48 11.52 -26.94
C ALA A 986 31.23 11.84 -27.79
N THR A 987 30.09 11.19 -27.55
CA THR A 987 28.82 11.47 -28.24
C THR A 987 28.15 12.73 -27.70
N ILE A 988 28.28 13.00 -26.40
CA ILE A 988 27.75 14.21 -25.75
C ILE A 988 28.70 15.39 -25.98
N LEU A 989 30.02 15.18 -25.79
CA LEU A 989 31.05 16.20 -26.02
C LEU A 989 31.15 16.65 -27.49
N ALA A 990 30.68 15.84 -28.46
CA ALA A 990 30.59 16.24 -29.86
C ALA A 990 29.40 17.16 -30.20
N LYS A 991 28.45 17.33 -29.27
CA LYS A 991 27.32 18.26 -29.37
C LYS A 991 27.57 19.60 -28.67
N ALA A 992 28.54 19.66 -27.76
CA ALA A 992 28.80 20.84 -26.96
C ALA A 992 29.29 22.01 -27.84
N ASP A 993 28.63 23.16 -27.74
CA ASP A 993 28.98 24.39 -28.45
C ASP A 993 28.86 25.65 -27.56
N PRO A 994 29.64 25.76 -26.47
CA PRO A 994 29.57 26.88 -25.51
C PRO A 994 30.01 28.25 -26.08
N ASP A 995 30.31 28.34 -27.38
CA ASP A 995 30.71 29.55 -28.09
C ASP A 995 29.69 29.95 -29.20
N ASP A 996 28.54 29.25 -29.34
CA ASP A 996 27.52 29.43 -30.42
C ASP A 996 28.17 29.57 -31.82
N ARG A 997 29.02 28.60 -32.19
CA ARG A 997 29.83 28.66 -33.43
C ARG A 997 29.02 28.37 -34.70
N ASN A 998 27.85 27.75 -34.56
CA ASN A 998 26.85 27.59 -35.62
C ASN A 998 25.97 28.85 -35.78
N GLY A 999 25.77 29.65 -34.73
CA GLY A 999 24.95 30.87 -34.75
C GLY A 999 23.46 30.58 -34.74
N ASP A 1000 23.02 29.51 -34.08
CA ASP A 1000 21.59 29.21 -33.87
C ASP A 1000 21.04 29.72 -32.53
N GLY A 1001 21.91 30.22 -31.64
CA GLY A 1001 21.56 30.79 -30.35
C GLY A 1001 21.52 29.78 -29.20
N ILE A 1002 22.03 28.56 -29.41
CA ILE A 1002 22.15 27.51 -28.40
C ILE A 1002 23.63 27.32 -28.05
N SER A 1003 23.96 27.42 -26.75
CA SER A 1003 25.33 27.45 -26.21
C SER A 1003 25.66 26.21 -25.36
N GLY A 1004 25.07 25.06 -25.72
CA GLY A 1004 25.03 23.86 -24.88
C GLY A 1004 26.40 23.42 -24.34
N GLN A 1005 26.57 23.42 -23.01
CA GLN A 1005 27.84 23.12 -22.36
C GLN A 1005 27.85 21.77 -21.62
N ALA A 1006 28.97 21.06 -21.68
CA ALA A 1006 29.18 19.82 -20.94
C ALA A 1006 29.87 20.08 -19.60
N GLN A 1007 29.30 19.59 -18.49
CA GLN A 1007 29.92 19.73 -17.17
C GLN A 1007 31.06 18.73 -16.93
N GLU A 1008 32.16 19.21 -16.35
CA GLU A 1008 33.24 18.39 -15.79
C GLU A 1008 33.02 18.16 -14.28
N ILE A 1009 32.96 16.90 -13.86
CA ILE A 1009 32.85 16.47 -12.46
C ILE A 1009 34.12 15.72 -12.05
N ARG A 1010 34.60 15.91 -10.82
CA ARG A 1010 35.67 15.09 -10.24
C ARG A 1010 35.13 13.79 -9.67
N ASP A 1011 35.76 12.69 -10.02
CA ASP A 1011 35.54 11.38 -9.43
C ASP A 1011 36.05 11.37 -7.97
N PRO A 1012 35.18 11.17 -6.94
CA PRO A 1012 35.60 11.24 -5.54
C PRO A 1012 36.49 10.06 -5.13
N VAL A 1013 36.51 8.97 -5.92
CA VAL A 1013 37.32 7.76 -5.63
C VAL A 1013 38.65 7.78 -6.38
N THR A 1014 38.65 8.22 -7.65
CA THR A 1014 39.86 8.18 -8.50
C THR A 1014 40.54 9.54 -8.71
N GLY A 1015 39.85 10.65 -8.41
CA GLY A 1015 40.28 12.00 -8.74
C GLY A 1015 40.22 12.35 -10.24
N GLU A 1016 39.81 11.43 -11.10
CA GLU A 1016 39.70 11.63 -12.54
C GLU A 1016 38.64 12.67 -12.92
N SER A 1017 38.81 13.23 -14.12
CA SER A 1017 37.86 14.13 -14.78
C SER A 1017 36.77 13.30 -15.45
N ARG A 1018 35.50 13.55 -15.14
CA ARG A 1018 34.33 12.82 -15.67
C ARG A 1018 33.31 13.77 -16.29
N LEU A 1019 32.49 13.27 -17.22
CA LEU A 1019 31.33 13.97 -17.73
C LEU A 1019 30.19 13.94 -16.72
N GLY A 1020 29.66 15.10 -16.33
CA GLY A 1020 28.40 15.20 -15.58
C GLY A 1020 27.20 14.72 -16.40
N ARG A 1021 26.29 13.96 -15.78
CA ARG A 1021 25.15 13.31 -16.45
C ARG A 1021 23.82 13.41 -15.69
N PHE A 1022 23.86 13.32 -14.36
CA PHE A 1022 22.69 13.14 -13.51
C PHE A 1022 22.49 14.31 -12.54
N GLY A 1023 21.27 14.44 -12.03
CA GLY A 1023 20.78 15.65 -11.38
C GLY A 1023 20.32 16.72 -12.37
N TYR A 1024 19.82 17.84 -11.83
CA TYR A 1024 19.27 18.95 -12.60
C TYR A 1024 20.32 19.83 -13.29
N LYS A 1025 21.48 20.02 -12.64
CA LYS A 1025 22.63 20.73 -13.22
C LYS A 1025 23.83 19.79 -13.43
N ALA A 1026 23.56 18.54 -13.84
CA ALA A 1026 24.58 17.53 -14.20
C ALA A 1026 25.64 17.22 -13.11
N GLY A 1027 25.32 17.33 -11.83
CA GLY A 1027 26.26 17.18 -10.70
C GLY A 1027 26.87 15.78 -10.48
N SER A 1028 26.25 14.71 -10.99
CA SER A 1028 26.75 13.33 -10.85
C SER A 1028 27.09 12.68 -12.20
N PHE A 1029 28.17 11.90 -12.28
CA PHE A 1029 28.65 11.32 -13.55
C PHE A 1029 28.18 9.88 -13.83
N SER A 1030 27.83 9.11 -12.81
CA SER A 1030 27.42 7.70 -12.90
C SER A 1030 26.18 7.44 -12.06
N VAL A 1031 25.44 6.36 -12.35
CA VAL A 1031 24.30 5.93 -11.53
C VAL A 1031 24.77 5.59 -10.11
N LYS A 1032 25.95 4.97 -9.97
CA LYS A 1032 26.55 4.74 -8.64
C LYS A 1032 26.91 6.04 -7.89
N HIS A 1033 27.39 7.07 -8.58
CA HIS A 1033 27.62 8.38 -7.96
C HIS A 1033 26.29 9.05 -7.56
N GLN A 1034 25.28 9.01 -8.43
CA GLN A 1034 23.96 9.56 -8.14
C GLN A 1034 23.28 8.87 -6.94
N VAL A 1035 23.39 7.54 -6.84
CA VAL A 1035 22.92 6.75 -5.69
C VAL A 1035 23.74 7.06 -4.44
N ALA A 1036 25.07 7.15 -4.52
CA ALA A 1036 25.91 7.52 -3.39
C ALA A 1036 25.61 8.94 -2.88
N SER A 1037 25.37 9.91 -3.78
CA SER A 1037 24.98 11.27 -3.39
C SER A 1037 23.59 11.31 -2.76
N ALA A 1038 22.62 10.56 -3.29
CA ALA A 1038 21.27 10.53 -2.72
C ALA A 1038 21.26 9.87 -1.33
N PHE A 1039 22.02 8.79 -1.15
CA PHE A 1039 22.26 8.22 0.18
C PHE A 1039 22.86 9.27 1.12
N ASN A 1040 23.94 9.93 0.71
CA ASN A 1040 24.69 10.89 1.53
C ASN A 1040 23.88 12.15 1.91
N THR A 1041 23.26 12.83 0.94
CA THR A 1041 22.57 14.12 1.17
C THR A 1041 21.07 14.00 1.44
N ASP A 1042 20.40 12.95 0.96
CA ASP A 1042 18.94 12.90 0.99
C ASP A 1042 18.43 11.90 2.06
N MET A 1043 19.24 10.89 2.40
CA MET A 1043 18.94 9.85 3.41
C MET A 1043 19.93 9.81 4.59
N GLY A 1044 21.00 10.61 4.56
CA GLY A 1044 22.05 10.65 5.59
C GLY A 1044 22.96 9.42 5.66
N VAL A 1045 22.87 8.48 4.71
CA VAL A 1045 23.57 7.18 4.73
C VAL A 1045 24.94 7.27 4.06
N MET A 1046 26.00 6.87 4.76
CA MET A 1046 27.37 6.96 4.25
C MET A 1046 27.80 5.70 3.48
N THR A 1047 28.59 5.89 2.42
CA THR A 1047 29.01 4.82 1.49
C THR A 1047 30.52 4.82 1.24
N THR A 1048 31.08 3.73 0.72
CA THR A 1048 32.50 3.68 0.32
C THR A 1048 32.88 4.74 -0.72
N MET A 1049 31.91 5.26 -1.49
CA MET A 1049 32.13 6.30 -2.50
C MET A 1049 32.03 7.73 -1.93
N LEU A 1050 31.14 7.94 -0.96
CA LEU A 1050 30.98 9.18 -0.21
C LEU A 1050 30.89 8.83 1.30
N PRO A 1051 32.05 8.72 1.98
CA PRO A 1051 32.13 8.19 3.35
C PRO A 1051 32.11 9.28 4.43
N SER A 1052 31.82 10.54 4.09
CA SER A 1052 31.71 11.65 5.04
C SER A 1052 30.38 12.36 4.84
N PRO A 1053 29.68 12.73 5.92
CA PRO A 1053 28.39 13.40 5.83
C PRO A 1053 28.52 14.77 5.17
N ASP A 1054 27.43 15.22 4.55
CA ASP A 1054 27.27 16.63 4.24
C ASP A 1054 27.22 17.41 5.55
N CYS A 1055 27.93 18.54 5.61
CA CYS A 1055 28.26 19.20 6.87
C CYS A 1055 28.77 20.62 6.63
N GLY A 1056 28.14 21.60 7.27
CA GLY A 1056 28.59 22.99 7.25
C GLY A 1056 29.90 23.18 8.02
N PRO A 1057 30.81 24.09 7.62
CA PRO A 1057 32.08 24.34 8.30
C PRO A 1057 31.96 24.86 9.75
N GLN A 1058 30.76 25.19 10.23
CA GLN A 1058 30.46 25.52 11.64
C GLN A 1058 29.51 24.51 12.30
N GLN A 1059 29.00 23.54 11.55
CA GLN A 1059 28.12 22.46 12.02
C GLN A 1059 28.96 21.39 12.73
N VAL A 1060 28.47 20.89 13.88
CA VAL A 1060 29.27 20.03 14.78
C VAL A 1060 28.62 18.69 15.15
N GLU A 1061 27.41 18.42 14.66
CA GLU A 1061 26.63 17.20 14.98
C GLU A 1061 26.27 16.37 13.73
N CYS A 1062 26.98 16.54 12.60
CA CYS A 1062 26.71 15.92 11.29
C CYS A 1062 26.78 14.37 11.21
N GLY A 1063 27.02 13.67 12.32
CA GLY A 1063 27.26 12.22 12.35
C GLY A 1063 28.73 11.82 12.15
N SER A 1064 28.98 10.55 11.82
CA SER A 1064 30.32 9.96 11.69
C SER A 1064 30.70 9.68 10.23
N SER A 1065 32.01 9.71 9.93
CA SER A 1065 32.54 9.23 8.65
C SER A 1065 32.81 7.72 8.67
N GLY A 1066 32.47 7.03 7.58
CA GLY A 1066 32.64 5.60 7.37
C GLY A 1066 31.78 5.10 6.19
N ALA A 1067 31.83 3.82 5.86
CA ALA A 1067 30.83 3.19 4.99
C ALA A 1067 29.85 2.43 5.87
N GLU A 1068 28.58 2.85 5.90
CA GLU A 1068 27.56 2.30 6.81
C GLU A 1068 26.79 1.14 6.19
N ILE A 1069 26.66 1.14 4.86
CA ILE A 1069 26.02 0.08 4.08
C ILE A 1069 27.02 -0.67 3.18
N PRO A 1070 26.88 -2.00 3.01
CA PRO A 1070 27.77 -2.77 2.15
C PRO A 1070 27.67 -2.37 0.67
N ASP A 1071 28.81 -2.35 -0.02
CA ASP A 1071 28.87 -2.14 -1.48
C ASP A 1071 27.99 -3.12 -2.27
N ALA A 1072 27.71 -4.31 -1.73
CA ALA A 1072 26.78 -5.28 -2.33
C ALA A 1072 25.35 -4.74 -2.47
N GLU A 1073 24.82 -4.07 -1.44
CA GLU A 1073 23.45 -3.53 -1.44
C GLU A 1073 23.36 -2.25 -2.28
N VAL A 1074 24.41 -1.41 -2.25
CA VAL A 1074 24.58 -0.28 -3.18
C VAL A 1074 24.58 -0.78 -4.63
N ASN A 1075 25.34 -1.84 -4.93
CA ASN A 1075 25.42 -2.39 -6.29
C ASN A 1075 24.11 -3.05 -6.75
N LYS A 1076 23.34 -3.69 -5.84
CA LYS A 1076 21.98 -4.17 -6.13
C LYS A 1076 21.04 -3.01 -6.47
N LEU A 1077 21.02 -1.94 -5.67
CA LEU A 1077 20.19 -0.75 -5.93
C LEU A 1077 20.57 -0.08 -7.26
N VAL A 1078 21.87 0.03 -7.56
CA VAL A 1078 22.36 0.50 -8.86
C VAL A 1078 21.88 -0.42 -10.00
N LYS A 1079 21.92 -1.75 -9.85
CA LYS A 1079 21.36 -2.68 -10.87
C LYS A 1079 19.86 -2.51 -11.07
N TYR A 1080 19.07 -2.34 -10.01
CA TYR A 1080 17.64 -2.04 -10.11
C TYR A 1080 17.42 -0.78 -10.96
N ILE A 1081 18.02 0.34 -10.57
CA ILE A 1081 17.81 1.65 -11.20
C ILE A 1081 18.35 1.67 -12.65
N SER A 1082 19.51 1.09 -12.93
CA SER A 1082 20.08 1.06 -14.28
C SER A 1082 19.30 0.18 -15.27
N LEU A 1083 18.50 -0.77 -14.79
CA LEU A 1083 17.78 -1.76 -15.61
C LEU A 1083 16.25 -1.58 -15.58
N LEU A 1084 15.76 -0.43 -15.07
CA LEU A 1084 14.37 0.00 -15.22
C LEU A 1084 14.02 0.19 -16.70
N GLY A 1085 12.98 -0.51 -17.15
CA GLY A 1085 12.49 -0.44 -18.52
C GLY A 1085 11.93 0.94 -18.88
N VAL A 1086 12.12 1.35 -20.13
CA VAL A 1086 11.52 2.59 -20.66
C VAL A 1086 10.20 2.23 -21.35
N ARG A 1087 9.17 3.07 -21.19
CA ARG A 1087 7.91 2.88 -21.94
C ARG A 1087 8.12 3.06 -23.45
N PRO A 1088 7.38 2.34 -24.30
CA PRO A 1088 7.30 2.69 -25.70
C PRO A 1088 6.53 3.99 -25.87
N GLN A 1089 6.81 4.71 -26.96
CA GLN A 1089 5.96 5.82 -27.39
C GLN A 1089 4.52 5.31 -27.56
N ARG A 1090 3.54 6.07 -27.08
CA ARG A 1090 2.12 5.80 -27.28
C ARG A 1090 1.67 6.29 -28.65
N ASP A 1091 0.61 5.70 -29.21
CA ASP A 1091 -0.10 6.19 -30.39
C ASP A 1091 0.79 6.58 -31.60
N TYR A 1092 1.94 5.92 -31.76
CA TYR A 1092 2.98 6.28 -32.73
C TYR A 1092 2.51 6.27 -34.20
N ASP A 1093 1.42 5.57 -34.51
CA ASP A 1093 0.79 5.52 -35.83
C ASP A 1093 -0.33 6.55 -36.05
N ASN A 1094 -0.72 7.30 -35.01
CA ASN A 1094 -1.68 8.41 -35.12
C ASN A 1094 -1.08 9.55 -35.98
N PRO A 1095 -1.77 9.98 -37.06
CA PRO A 1095 -1.29 11.08 -37.91
C PRO A 1095 -1.02 12.39 -37.16
N GLU A 1096 -1.78 12.69 -36.11
CA GLU A 1096 -1.60 13.91 -35.33
C GLU A 1096 -0.37 13.85 -34.40
N VAL A 1097 -0.01 12.67 -33.90
CA VAL A 1097 1.25 12.47 -33.13
C VAL A 1097 2.45 12.65 -34.06
N ARG A 1098 2.41 12.07 -35.27
CA ARG A 1098 3.47 12.25 -36.29
C ARG A 1098 3.57 13.69 -36.81
N ARG A 1099 2.45 14.41 -36.87
CA ARG A 1099 2.42 15.85 -37.14
C ARG A 1099 3.08 16.63 -36.00
N GLY A 1100 2.78 16.30 -34.74
CA GLY A 1100 3.42 16.90 -33.58
C GLY A 1100 4.94 16.66 -33.54
N GLU A 1101 5.40 15.46 -33.87
CA GLU A 1101 6.81 15.13 -34.06
C GLU A 1101 7.46 16.02 -35.13
N THR A 1102 6.76 16.29 -36.23
CA THR A 1102 7.23 17.19 -37.29
C THR A 1102 7.31 18.64 -36.80
N VAL A 1103 6.27 19.13 -36.13
CA VAL A 1103 6.21 20.50 -35.57
C VAL A 1103 7.29 20.71 -34.51
N PHE A 1104 7.58 19.71 -33.67
CA PHE A 1104 8.66 19.73 -32.67
C PHE A 1104 10.03 19.96 -33.30
N ASN A 1105 10.28 19.35 -34.47
CA ASN A 1105 11.49 19.57 -35.25
C ASN A 1105 11.49 20.98 -35.86
N ASP A 1106 10.38 21.36 -36.51
CA ASP A 1106 10.26 22.61 -37.30
C ASP A 1106 10.35 23.89 -36.44
N ILE A 1107 9.95 23.85 -35.17
CA ILE A 1107 10.07 25.00 -34.24
C ILE A 1107 11.40 25.04 -33.45
N GLY A 1108 12.30 24.08 -33.67
CA GLY A 1108 13.66 24.10 -33.11
C GLY A 1108 13.87 23.37 -31.78
N CYS A 1109 12.85 22.75 -31.17
CA CYS A 1109 12.99 22.06 -29.87
C CYS A 1109 14.07 20.96 -29.87
N VAL A 1110 14.34 20.35 -31.03
CA VAL A 1110 15.39 19.34 -31.23
C VAL A 1110 16.83 19.81 -30.98
N GLY A 1111 17.09 21.13 -30.90
CA GLY A 1111 18.42 21.67 -30.61
C GLY A 1111 19.01 21.07 -29.34
N CYS A 1112 18.35 21.31 -28.21
CA CYS A 1112 18.66 20.66 -26.93
C CYS A 1112 18.09 19.22 -26.89
N HIS A 1113 16.80 19.05 -27.23
CA HIS A 1113 16.11 17.76 -27.11
C HIS A 1113 16.39 16.82 -28.29
N THR A 1114 17.66 16.48 -28.54
CA THR A 1114 18.03 15.61 -29.66
C THR A 1114 17.28 14.26 -29.61
N PRO A 1115 16.52 13.87 -30.65
CA PRO A 1115 15.67 12.68 -30.59
C PRO A 1115 16.41 11.36 -30.32
N GLU A 1116 17.50 11.07 -31.03
CA GLU A 1116 18.22 9.78 -30.97
C GLU A 1116 19.58 9.89 -30.27
N GLN A 1117 19.91 8.88 -29.47
CA GLN A 1117 21.23 8.65 -28.86
C GLN A 1117 21.64 7.18 -29.05
N LYS A 1118 22.94 6.88 -28.92
CA LYS A 1118 23.48 5.50 -29.06
C LYS A 1118 24.36 5.12 -27.89
N THR A 1119 24.20 3.90 -27.38
CA THR A 1119 24.94 3.42 -26.22
C THR A 1119 26.22 2.66 -26.60
N SER A 1120 27.15 2.61 -25.66
CA SER A 1120 28.49 2.04 -25.81
C SER A 1120 28.49 0.51 -25.86
N GLN A 1121 29.39 -0.07 -26.65
CA GLN A 1121 29.70 -1.51 -26.59
C GLN A 1121 30.47 -1.92 -25.32
N TYR A 1122 30.93 -0.96 -24.51
CA TYR A 1122 31.75 -1.20 -23.33
C TYR A 1122 31.00 -1.14 -22.00
N HIS A 1123 29.69 -0.87 -22.01
CA HIS A 1123 28.90 -0.82 -20.78
C HIS A 1123 28.91 -2.20 -20.07
N PRO A 1124 29.11 -2.29 -18.74
CA PRO A 1124 29.20 -3.56 -18.01
C PRO A 1124 27.97 -4.46 -18.18
N LEU A 1125 26.79 -3.90 -17.92
CA LEU A 1125 25.48 -4.56 -18.09
C LEU A 1125 25.21 -4.77 -19.59
N GLY A 1126 24.86 -6.01 -19.98
CA GLY A 1126 24.75 -6.42 -21.38
C GLY A 1126 23.49 -5.97 -22.11
N GLU A 1127 22.44 -5.69 -21.36
CA GLU A 1127 21.14 -5.17 -21.76
C GLU A 1127 21.24 -3.78 -22.40
N LEU A 1128 22.19 -2.98 -21.90
CA LEU A 1128 22.36 -1.57 -22.21
C LEU A 1128 23.39 -1.31 -23.32
N ARG A 1129 24.03 -2.36 -23.87
CA ARG A 1129 25.07 -2.22 -24.91
C ARG A 1129 24.49 -2.10 -26.32
N ASN A 1130 25.13 -1.27 -27.15
CA ASN A 1130 24.84 -1.09 -28.59
C ASN A 1130 23.38 -0.71 -28.93
N GLN A 1131 22.65 -0.12 -27.97
CA GLN A 1131 21.26 0.27 -28.12
C GLN A 1131 21.13 1.60 -28.89
N THR A 1132 20.08 1.69 -29.70
CA THR A 1132 19.67 2.94 -30.36
C THR A 1132 18.38 3.45 -29.72
N ILE A 1133 18.54 4.43 -28.84
CA ILE A 1133 17.54 4.90 -27.87
C ILE A 1133 16.99 6.27 -28.28
N ARG A 1134 15.79 6.61 -27.82
CA ARG A 1134 15.14 7.91 -28.09
C ARG A 1134 14.75 8.64 -26.81
N PRO A 1135 15.72 9.27 -26.11
CA PRO A 1135 15.47 9.97 -24.86
C PRO A 1135 15.07 11.44 -25.05
N TYR A 1136 15.20 12.02 -26.25
CA TYR A 1136 14.97 13.45 -26.52
C TYR A 1136 15.80 14.38 -25.61
N THR A 1137 17.12 14.19 -25.63
CA THR A 1137 18.09 15.01 -24.88
C THR A 1137 19.50 14.84 -25.44
N ASP A 1138 20.27 15.93 -25.45
CA ASP A 1138 21.70 15.96 -25.68
C ASP A 1138 22.55 15.68 -24.42
N MET A 1139 21.96 15.82 -23.23
CA MET A 1139 22.56 15.78 -21.88
C MET A 1139 23.44 16.99 -21.53
N LEU A 1140 23.33 18.11 -22.25
CA LEU A 1140 24.10 19.34 -22.00
C LEU A 1140 23.36 20.31 -21.05
N LEU A 1141 24.10 21.29 -20.52
CA LEU A 1141 23.59 22.46 -19.79
C LEU A 1141 23.24 23.57 -20.78
N HIS A 1142 22.11 24.26 -20.54
CA HIS A 1142 21.65 25.42 -21.31
C HIS A 1142 21.12 26.52 -20.41
N ASP A 1143 21.37 27.79 -20.74
CA ASP A 1143 20.72 28.93 -20.09
C ASP A 1143 19.24 28.97 -20.45
N MET A 1144 18.38 28.67 -19.47
CA MET A 1144 16.92 28.75 -19.61
C MET A 1144 16.35 30.12 -19.23
N GLY A 1145 17.24 31.10 -19.03
CA GLY A 1145 16.91 32.50 -18.78
C GLY A 1145 16.47 32.82 -17.34
N PRO A 1146 16.33 34.11 -17.00
CA PRO A 1146 16.06 34.57 -15.63
C PRO A 1146 14.68 34.13 -15.10
N GLY A 1147 13.76 33.71 -15.96
CA GLY A 1147 12.48 33.14 -15.53
C GLY A 1147 12.63 31.80 -14.82
N LEU A 1148 13.63 30.99 -15.19
CA LEU A 1148 13.93 29.69 -14.60
C LEU A 1148 15.24 29.67 -13.80
N ALA A 1149 15.80 30.83 -13.49
CA ALA A 1149 16.98 30.92 -12.62
C ALA A 1149 16.64 30.56 -11.17
N ASP A 1150 17.48 29.75 -10.55
CA ASP A 1150 17.71 29.80 -9.10
C ASP A 1150 18.88 30.75 -8.79
N ASN A 1151 19.26 30.89 -7.51
CA ASN A 1151 20.43 31.70 -7.11
C ASN A 1151 21.64 30.84 -6.67
N LEU A 1152 21.66 29.54 -6.98
CA LEU A 1152 22.73 28.61 -6.60
C LEU A 1152 23.26 27.85 -7.82
N GLY A 1153 24.45 28.27 -8.27
CA GLY A 1153 25.23 27.53 -9.26
C GLY A 1153 25.71 26.17 -8.73
N GLU A 1154 26.04 25.25 -9.64
CA GLU A 1154 26.59 23.93 -9.31
C GLU A 1154 27.69 23.57 -10.30
N GLY A 1155 28.92 23.34 -9.82
CA GLY A 1155 30.07 23.03 -10.68
C GLY A 1155 30.48 24.21 -11.55
N ILE A 1156 30.15 24.15 -12.84
CA ILE A 1156 30.30 25.26 -13.79
C ILE A 1156 28.96 25.94 -14.12
N ALA A 1157 27.83 25.29 -13.85
CA ALA A 1157 26.51 25.80 -14.17
C ALA A 1157 26.15 26.99 -13.28
N SER A 1158 25.71 28.10 -13.89
CA SER A 1158 25.15 29.26 -13.21
C SER A 1158 23.74 29.00 -12.63
N GLY A 1159 23.08 30.06 -12.13
CA GLY A 1159 21.73 29.98 -11.59
C GLY A 1159 20.65 29.57 -12.61
N SER A 1160 20.80 29.97 -13.87
CA SER A 1160 19.83 29.74 -14.95
C SER A 1160 20.18 28.58 -15.88
N GLU A 1161 21.35 27.96 -15.72
CA GLU A 1161 21.76 26.80 -16.50
C GLU A 1161 21.17 25.49 -15.96
N TRP A 1162 20.50 24.74 -16.84
CA TRP A 1162 19.87 23.46 -16.52
C TRP A 1162 20.23 22.40 -17.54
N ARG A 1163 20.36 21.15 -17.08
CA ARG A 1163 20.65 20.00 -17.95
C ARG A 1163 19.38 19.56 -18.69
N THR A 1164 19.45 19.41 -20.01
CA THR A 1164 18.34 18.91 -20.85
C THR A 1164 17.77 17.60 -20.31
N ALA A 1165 16.55 17.63 -19.76
CA ALA A 1165 15.89 16.42 -19.25
C ALA A 1165 15.48 15.50 -20.42
N PRO A 1166 15.57 14.16 -20.26
CA PRO A 1166 14.95 13.24 -21.21
C PRO A 1166 13.42 13.41 -21.17
N LEU A 1167 12.77 13.32 -22.33
CA LEU A 1167 11.31 13.46 -22.45
C LEU A 1167 10.56 12.11 -22.40
N TRP A 1168 11.26 10.97 -22.27
CA TRP A 1168 10.56 9.69 -22.10
C TRP A 1168 9.77 9.66 -20.78
N GLY A 1169 8.53 9.15 -20.83
CA GLY A 1169 7.60 9.16 -19.71
C GLY A 1169 7.03 10.54 -19.34
N LEU A 1170 7.26 11.59 -20.15
CA LEU A 1170 6.71 12.93 -19.89
C LEU A 1170 5.18 12.88 -19.78
N GLY A 1171 4.51 12.27 -20.75
CA GLY A 1171 3.05 12.14 -20.77
C GLY A 1171 2.48 11.14 -19.75
N LEU A 1172 3.33 10.42 -19.03
CA LEU A 1172 2.96 9.47 -17.96
C LEU A 1172 3.30 9.97 -16.56
N SER A 1173 4.05 11.07 -16.44
CA SER A 1173 4.62 11.53 -15.16
C SER A 1173 3.55 11.77 -14.08
N ALA A 1174 2.40 12.36 -14.44
CA ALA A 1174 1.27 12.52 -13.52
C ALA A 1174 0.72 11.16 -13.03
N CYS A 1175 0.44 10.24 -13.97
CA CYS A 1175 -0.12 8.92 -13.65
C CYS A 1175 0.76 8.15 -12.66
N VAL A 1176 2.08 8.20 -12.81
CA VAL A 1176 3.01 7.54 -11.88
C VAL A 1176 3.03 8.24 -10.51
N THR A 1177 2.99 9.58 -10.51
CA THR A 1177 3.12 10.41 -9.29
C THR A 1177 1.95 10.26 -8.31
N GLY A 1178 0.71 10.06 -8.78
CA GLY A 1178 -0.46 9.91 -7.90
C GLY A 1178 -1.58 8.99 -8.42
N GLY A 1179 -1.27 8.10 -9.36
CA GLY A 1179 -2.21 7.10 -9.86
C GLY A 1179 -3.16 7.60 -10.94
N VAL A 1180 -4.30 6.90 -11.05
CA VAL A 1180 -5.30 7.09 -12.09
C VAL A 1180 -6.70 7.11 -11.47
N THR A 1181 -7.53 8.04 -11.93
CA THR A 1181 -8.96 8.12 -11.64
C THR A 1181 -9.79 7.98 -12.92
N GLY A 1182 -11.11 7.92 -12.77
CA GLY A 1182 -12.05 7.75 -13.88
C GLY A 1182 -12.79 6.41 -13.86
N GLY A 1183 -13.79 6.30 -14.73
CA GLY A 1183 -14.67 5.12 -14.81
C GLY A 1183 -13.93 3.90 -15.36
N ARG A 1184 -13.44 3.04 -14.48
CA ARG A 1184 -12.93 1.69 -14.80
C ARG A 1184 -14.11 0.82 -15.25
N GLY A 1185 -14.39 0.86 -16.56
CA GLY A 1185 -15.67 0.46 -17.12
C GLY A 1185 -15.88 -1.05 -17.22
N TRP A 1186 -17.11 -1.49 -16.93
CA TRP A 1186 -17.60 -2.86 -17.12
C TRP A 1186 -17.93 -3.20 -18.59
N ASP A 1187 -17.45 -2.41 -19.56
CA ASP A 1187 -17.60 -2.70 -20.98
C ASP A 1187 -16.73 -3.90 -21.39
N ALA A 1188 -17.27 -4.76 -22.24
CA ALA A 1188 -16.58 -5.98 -22.66
C ALA A 1188 -15.27 -5.67 -23.43
N PHE A 1189 -14.13 -5.85 -22.76
CA PHE A 1189 -12.78 -5.88 -23.31
C PHE A 1189 -12.31 -4.64 -24.12
N GLY A 1190 -11.89 -3.58 -23.44
CA GLY A 1190 -10.93 -2.63 -24.01
C GLY A 1190 -11.53 -1.40 -24.67
N LEU A 1191 -12.08 -0.52 -23.83
CA LEU A 1191 -12.06 0.91 -24.08
C LEU A 1191 -11.11 1.58 -23.09
N ASP A 1192 -9.81 1.48 -23.36
CA ASP A 1192 -8.82 2.40 -22.77
C ASP A 1192 -9.24 3.85 -23.10
N GLY A 1193 -9.20 4.77 -22.15
CA GLY A 1193 -9.34 6.22 -22.42
C GLY A 1193 -10.26 7.04 -21.52
N TYR A 1194 -10.82 6.45 -20.45
CA TYR A 1194 -11.50 7.23 -19.39
C TYR A 1194 -10.58 7.49 -18.18
N GLU A 1195 -9.43 6.80 -18.14
CA GLU A 1195 -8.31 6.99 -17.24
C GLU A 1195 -7.76 8.42 -17.29
N ARG A 1196 -7.84 9.13 -16.16
CA ARG A 1196 -7.20 10.43 -15.95
C ARG A 1196 -6.07 10.27 -14.95
N CYS A 1197 -4.86 10.64 -15.34
CA CYS A 1197 -3.74 10.75 -14.40
C CYS A 1197 -4.10 11.72 -13.27
N THR A 1198 -3.71 11.40 -12.04
CA THR A 1198 -3.86 12.27 -10.86
C THR A 1198 -2.57 12.30 -10.05
N PRO A 1199 -2.27 13.39 -9.30
CA PRO A 1199 -2.85 14.73 -9.44
C PRO A 1199 -2.54 15.33 -10.82
N ASP A 1200 -2.90 16.59 -11.05
CA ASP A 1200 -2.40 17.34 -12.20
C ASP A 1200 -0.86 17.32 -12.25
N ALA A 1201 -0.31 17.33 -13.47
CA ALA A 1201 1.12 17.13 -13.68
C ALA A 1201 1.98 18.27 -13.09
N ASN A 1202 3.18 17.95 -12.61
CA ASN A 1202 4.14 18.93 -12.12
C ASN A 1202 5.51 18.81 -12.83
N PHE A 1203 5.76 19.76 -13.74
CA PHE A 1203 6.96 19.80 -14.59
C PHE A 1203 7.99 20.85 -14.11
N LEU A 1204 9.15 20.86 -14.77
CA LEU A 1204 10.34 21.65 -14.44
C LEU A 1204 11.02 21.21 -13.12
N HIS A 1205 11.97 22.00 -12.62
CA HIS A 1205 12.80 21.65 -11.44
C HIS A 1205 12.07 21.86 -10.10
N ASP A 1206 11.06 22.72 -10.06
CA ASP A 1206 10.32 23.15 -8.87
C ASP A 1206 8.80 22.94 -9.00
N GLY A 1207 8.36 22.04 -9.88
CA GLY A 1207 6.93 21.70 -10.05
C GLY A 1207 6.03 22.86 -10.49
N ARG A 1208 6.60 24.01 -10.90
CA ARG A 1208 5.83 25.22 -11.14
C ARG A 1208 4.85 25.10 -12.31
N ALA A 1209 5.20 24.35 -13.34
CA ALA A 1209 4.38 24.17 -14.53
C ALA A 1209 3.39 23.01 -14.36
N ARG A 1210 2.09 23.32 -14.41
CA ARG A 1210 0.95 22.40 -14.28
C ARG A 1210 0.70 21.56 -15.53
N THR A 1211 1.22 22.01 -16.68
CA THR A 1211 0.99 21.40 -18.00
C THR A 1211 2.25 21.49 -18.86
N ILE A 1212 2.28 20.71 -19.94
CA ILE A 1212 3.36 20.79 -20.94
C ILE A 1212 3.33 22.15 -21.67
N ASP A 1213 2.15 22.78 -21.86
CA ASP A 1213 2.04 24.16 -22.37
C ASP A 1213 2.73 25.17 -21.45
N GLU A 1214 2.46 25.12 -20.14
CA GLU A 1214 3.14 25.98 -19.16
C GLU A 1214 4.64 25.70 -19.13
N ALA A 1215 5.07 24.43 -19.23
CA ALA A 1215 6.48 24.07 -19.22
C ALA A 1215 7.24 24.67 -20.41
N ILE A 1216 6.69 24.59 -21.63
CA ILE A 1216 7.28 25.22 -22.82
C ILE A 1216 7.27 26.76 -22.67
N ARG A 1217 6.17 27.34 -22.18
CA ARG A 1217 6.03 28.80 -22.02
C ARG A 1217 6.89 29.39 -20.91
N TRP A 1218 7.44 28.56 -20.04
CA TRP A 1218 8.48 28.93 -19.07
C TRP A 1218 9.90 29.01 -19.65
N HIS A 1219 10.16 28.47 -20.85
CA HIS A 1219 11.50 28.51 -21.45
C HIS A 1219 11.91 29.94 -21.82
N GLY A 1220 13.04 30.42 -21.28
CA GLY A 1220 13.74 31.61 -21.73
C GLY A 1220 15.15 31.28 -22.20
N GLY A 1221 16.01 32.30 -22.31
CA GLY A 1221 17.41 32.13 -22.72
C GLY A 1221 17.51 31.47 -24.09
N GLU A 1222 18.28 30.39 -24.20
CA GLU A 1222 18.43 29.57 -25.41
C GLU A 1222 17.08 28.99 -25.89
N GLY A 1223 16.18 28.68 -24.95
CA GLY A 1223 14.84 28.18 -25.25
C GLY A 1223 13.82 29.23 -25.72
N GLU A 1224 14.15 30.52 -25.66
CA GLU A 1224 13.24 31.64 -25.96
C GLU A 1224 12.71 31.57 -27.40
N ALA A 1225 13.57 31.25 -28.37
CA ALA A 1225 13.18 31.17 -29.78
C ALA A 1225 12.15 30.04 -30.03
N SER A 1226 12.36 28.87 -29.42
CA SER A 1226 11.43 27.73 -29.50
C SER A 1226 10.08 28.06 -28.83
N LYS A 1227 10.08 28.78 -27.70
CA LYS A 1227 8.84 29.26 -27.06
C LYS A 1227 8.10 30.25 -27.95
N VAL A 1228 8.77 31.25 -28.51
CA VAL A 1228 8.11 32.26 -29.36
C VAL A 1228 7.52 31.62 -30.62
N ALA A 1229 8.21 30.63 -31.20
CA ALA A 1229 7.66 29.82 -32.29
C ALA A 1229 6.44 29.00 -31.84
N TYR A 1230 6.48 28.37 -30.66
CA TYR A 1230 5.37 27.63 -30.05
C TYR A 1230 4.12 28.49 -29.79
N GLU A 1231 4.29 29.68 -29.22
CA GLU A 1231 3.18 30.61 -28.97
C GLU A 1231 2.61 31.21 -30.27
N GLY A 1232 3.39 31.21 -31.35
CA GLY A 1232 2.96 31.56 -32.70
C GLY A 1232 2.20 30.46 -33.47
N LEU A 1233 2.13 29.22 -32.96
CA LEU A 1233 1.46 28.12 -33.64
C LEU A 1233 -0.07 28.30 -33.69
N GLY A 1234 -0.65 27.92 -34.84
CA GLY A 1234 -2.10 27.72 -34.93
C GLY A 1234 -2.54 26.57 -34.01
N GLY A 1235 -3.74 26.68 -33.42
CA GLY A 1235 -4.23 25.72 -32.41
C GLY A 1235 -4.26 24.25 -32.84
N GLY A 1236 -4.32 23.97 -34.15
CA GLY A 1236 -4.16 22.61 -34.69
C GLY A 1236 -2.75 22.06 -34.48
N ASP A 1237 -1.73 22.78 -34.91
CA ASP A 1237 -0.32 22.40 -34.77
C ASP A 1237 0.14 22.44 -33.31
N LYS A 1238 -0.32 23.42 -32.53
CA LYS A 1238 -0.10 23.47 -31.08
C LYS A 1238 -0.67 22.24 -30.37
N GLY A 1239 -1.88 21.82 -30.72
CA GLY A 1239 -2.51 20.62 -30.20
C GLY A 1239 -1.87 19.31 -30.69
N ALA A 1240 -1.36 19.28 -31.92
CA ALA A 1240 -0.61 18.13 -32.45
C ALA A 1240 0.72 17.93 -31.72
N LEU A 1241 1.45 19.03 -31.49
CA LEU A 1241 2.70 19.04 -30.72
C LEU A 1241 2.50 18.60 -29.26
N LEU A 1242 1.45 19.09 -28.59
CA LEU A 1242 1.12 18.61 -27.25
C LEU A 1242 0.79 17.11 -27.25
N ARG A 1243 -0.01 16.61 -28.21
CA ARG A 1243 -0.26 15.16 -28.37
C ARG A 1243 1.01 14.34 -28.62
N PHE A 1244 2.01 14.90 -29.30
CA PHE A 1244 3.31 14.24 -29.46
C PHE A 1244 4.08 14.17 -28.15
N LEU A 1245 4.13 15.25 -27.37
CA LEU A 1245 4.81 15.27 -26.06
C LEU A 1245 4.08 14.43 -25.01
N GLU A 1246 2.76 14.35 -25.08
CA GLU A 1246 1.91 13.42 -24.34
C GLU A 1246 2.14 11.95 -24.77
N SER A 1247 2.65 11.70 -25.98
CA SER A 1247 2.93 10.35 -26.48
C SER A 1247 4.21 9.73 -25.90
N LEU A 1248 5.10 10.53 -25.31
CA LEU A 1248 6.40 10.12 -24.77
C LEU A 1248 6.34 9.62 -23.32
#